data_AF-A0A8H7KKG8-F1
#
_entry.id   AF-A0A8H7KKG8-F1
#
_cell.length_a   1.000
_cell.length_b   1.000
_cell.length_c   1.000
_cell.angle_alpha   90.00
_cell.angle_beta   90.00
_cell.angle_gamma   90.00
#
_symmetry.space_group_name_H-M   'P 1'
#
loop_
_entity.id
_entity.type
_entity.pdbx_description
1 polymer ?
#
loop_
_entity_poly.entity_id
_entity_poly.type
_entity_poly.pdbx_seq_one_letter_code
_entity_poly.pdbx_strand_id
1 'polypeptide(L)'
;MPAFSFHWPRFLRSHHSRSHPSQADPRDDAAISHKDVNASPTVTTHPQQITQGMFYEAHDLNVTGTFIDGNVTNITYKNTTASTKFMEKLLEKTIPGAEFDSSDRDPPPRCHPGTRLAILERCLRFIRNCDANKKIRWVVGGAGVGKSAVMQSVVESPELVVSCHASVFFSINGRDDGTKAVMTISYQLAAKCKPYRQLIEKEIIHDPSLFRSSMAKQFLKLIIEPFIHNPQLNSAGRILIVVDGLDECKDSHTQLELLRLISDLCIKYPSSPLVWLIASRPEQHITSFFSRSEVMPAYEKEEIPVNSNEARADVERFLRDEFMEIKKASDSVDPRWPEEQDLWKLANAAGGLFAYAQTATRYIADSTVGSPASQLSDVLNVIDKHPLTDVPPEDHPMALLDALYARILSNVPSRTMMHTRKLLLVLGSDWALECKMLMRYTAADPNFLLLCNWLGMTPEEAYAAINRLRCLLRVPKRDAAHREMLEPLHKSFMDYISDVTRSRFSPDIQHETHQLMAQCAFRILNEAPDGIDFGDIDYRLKYGYLRRGPGTGGKISLTWKVDEDVDCNDNAMRFLMYKLAIGEVVAGMDRGDPTFQSEFCIRLMATRFEKYLIIPSFDALMDLAFTGSRRHEFMVHGILQQMPVKAIDVSLLFGRAKLQFRRPATAVINPAEPWNPSCTHEWKGKWEEGDDQDCKTTFGLDYCCFCMERFKRQLEDWKSRSPDYPIPTLFTSTGDCCVEFRFIDPDDGMSEWTYWIWLLLSLEERKEYGSTV
;
A
#
# COMPACT_ATOMS: atom_id res chain seq x y z
N MET A 1 23.87 29.71 -32.66
CA MET A 1 22.88 28.91 -31.91
C MET A 1 23.20 29.06 -30.44
N PRO A 2 22.34 29.68 -29.61
CA PRO A 2 22.70 29.98 -28.24
C PRO A 2 22.57 28.73 -27.37
N ALA A 3 23.65 28.41 -26.67
CA ALA A 3 23.71 27.38 -25.66
C ALA A 3 22.95 27.83 -24.42
N PHE A 4 21.96 27.04 -23.98
CA PHE A 4 21.34 27.19 -22.66
C PHE A 4 21.79 26.04 -21.78
N SER A 5 22.60 26.38 -20.78
CA SER A 5 23.04 25.50 -19.69
C SER A 5 21.88 25.22 -18.74
N PHE A 6 21.41 23.99 -18.67
CA PHE A 6 20.57 23.54 -17.57
C PHE A 6 21.45 23.04 -16.42
N HIS A 7 21.38 23.73 -15.28
CA HIS A 7 21.95 23.30 -14.01
C HIS A 7 21.20 22.05 -13.51
N TRP A 8 21.94 20.96 -13.26
CA TRP A 8 21.43 19.77 -12.58
C TRP A 8 21.40 19.96 -11.05
N PRO A 9 20.46 19.33 -10.32
CA PRO A 9 20.39 19.45 -8.87
C PRO A 9 21.62 18.81 -8.22
N ARG A 10 22.24 19.58 -7.31
CA ARG A 10 23.29 19.12 -6.40
C ARG A 10 22.72 18.06 -5.46
N PHE A 11 23.37 16.90 -5.38
CA PHE A 11 23.19 15.99 -4.25
C PHE A 11 23.64 16.71 -2.97
N LEU A 12 22.69 17.08 -2.10
CA LEU A 12 22.96 17.82 -0.86
C LEU A 12 23.73 16.97 0.15
N ARG A 13 24.97 17.38 0.45
CA ARG A 13 25.67 17.09 1.71
C ARG A 13 25.24 18.08 2.80
N SER A 14 25.17 17.57 4.02
CA SER A 14 24.99 18.30 5.28
C SER A 14 26.19 19.22 5.57
N HIS A 15 25.94 20.51 5.83
CA HIS A 15 26.94 21.42 6.39
C HIS A 15 26.78 21.48 7.92
N HIS A 16 27.78 20.98 8.64
CA HIS A 16 28.03 21.33 10.04
C HIS A 16 28.71 22.70 10.09
N SER A 17 28.04 23.69 10.65
CA SER A 17 28.65 24.97 11.04
C SER A 17 29.28 24.83 12.43
N ARG A 18 30.61 24.99 12.50
CA ARG A 18 31.32 25.28 13.74
C ARG A 18 31.13 26.76 14.07
N SER A 19 30.60 27.03 15.25
CA SER A 19 30.49 28.34 15.85
C SER A 19 31.78 28.71 16.59
N HIS A 20 32.28 29.93 16.37
CA HIS A 20 32.88 30.77 17.42
C HIS A 20 32.75 32.26 17.03
N PRO A 21 32.62 33.17 18.02
CA PRO A 21 31.99 34.47 17.83
C PRO A 21 33.01 35.60 17.60
N SER A 22 32.63 36.62 16.84
CA SER A 22 33.36 37.90 16.76
C SER A 22 32.54 39.05 17.36
N GLN A 23 33.24 39.87 18.13
CA GLN A 23 32.80 41.04 18.89
C GLN A 23 32.29 42.21 18.02
N ALA A 24 31.42 43.02 18.63
CA ALA A 24 31.04 44.40 18.26
C ALA A 24 32.25 45.36 18.35
N ASP A 25 32.35 46.57 17.79
CA ASP A 25 31.45 47.65 17.30
C ASP A 25 32.39 48.68 16.53
N PRO A 26 32.07 49.96 16.27
CA PRO A 26 31.26 50.60 15.21
C PRO A 26 32.02 51.65 14.32
N ARG A 27 31.23 52.38 13.48
CA ARG A 27 31.39 53.79 13.02
C ARG A 27 32.25 54.13 11.77
N ASP A 28 31.61 54.61 10.69
CA ASP A 28 31.50 56.04 10.29
C ASP A 28 31.22 56.26 8.77
N ASP A 29 30.07 56.89 8.50
CA ASP A 29 29.73 58.04 7.64
C ASP A 29 30.35 58.35 6.24
N ALA A 30 29.44 58.53 5.25
CA ALA A 30 29.23 59.71 4.36
C ALA A 30 28.45 59.28 3.07
N ALA A 31 27.15 59.61 2.85
CA ALA A 31 26.53 60.87 2.35
C ALA A 31 27.09 61.32 0.97
N ILE A 32 26.36 61.70 -0.11
CA ILE A 32 25.14 62.53 -0.37
C ILE A 32 24.67 62.25 -1.84
N SER A 33 23.38 62.11 -2.21
CA SER A 33 22.44 63.13 -2.79
C SER A 33 21.33 62.33 -3.54
N HIS A 34 20.05 62.68 -3.72
CA HIS A 34 19.30 63.94 -3.67
C HIS A 34 17.77 63.65 -3.69
N LYS A 35 17.01 64.54 -3.04
CA LYS A 35 15.64 65.04 -3.34
C LYS A 35 14.39 64.28 -2.84
N ASP A 36 13.75 64.94 -1.87
CA ASP A 36 12.36 64.84 -1.42
C ASP A 36 11.32 65.00 -2.55
N VAL A 37 10.15 64.37 -2.41
CA VAL A 37 8.85 65.03 -2.11
C VAL A 37 7.76 63.96 -1.84
N ASN A 38 7.08 64.15 -0.70
CA ASN A 38 5.76 63.72 -0.23
C ASN A 38 4.79 62.90 -1.11
N ALA A 39 4.11 62.02 -0.37
CA ALA A 39 2.68 61.69 -0.38
C ALA A 39 2.13 60.61 -1.33
N SER A 40 1.34 59.74 -0.69
CA SER A 40 0.58 58.56 -1.12
C SER A 40 -0.10 58.65 -2.49
N PRO A 41 -0.31 57.49 -3.16
CA PRO A 41 -1.38 57.37 -4.14
C PRO A 41 -2.43 56.33 -3.73
N THR A 42 -3.62 56.88 -3.56
CA THR A 42 -4.95 56.34 -3.90
C THR A 42 -4.99 55.29 -5.00
N VAL A 43 -5.84 54.28 -4.74
CA VAL A 43 -6.34 53.26 -5.66
C VAL A 43 -7.01 53.91 -6.89
N THR A 44 -6.45 53.66 -8.07
CA THR A 44 -7.11 53.91 -9.36
C THR A 44 -7.62 52.60 -9.94
N THR A 45 -8.95 52.44 -9.92
CA THR A 45 -9.70 51.46 -10.71
C THR A 45 -9.82 51.93 -12.16
N HIS A 46 -9.42 51.09 -13.11
CA HIS A 46 -9.77 51.22 -14.54
C HIS A 46 -10.75 50.10 -14.97
N PRO A 47 -11.52 50.30 -16.05
CA PRO A 47 -12.95 50.01 -16.08
C PRO A 47 -13.31 48.64 -16.67
N GLN A 48 -14.44 48.09 -16.21
CA GLN A 48 -15.06 46.86 -16.71
C GLN A 48 -15.46 46.99 -18.18
N GLN A 49 -15.05 46.01 -19.00
CA GLN A 49 -15.58 45.82 -20.35
C GLN A 49 -17.07 45.47 -20.26
N ILE A 50 -17.92 46.38 -20.72
CA ILE A 50 -19.34 46.14 -20.96
C ILE A 50 -19.46 45.25 -22.21
N THR A 51 -19.88 44.01 -22.03
CA THR A 51 -20.35 43.16 -23.15
C THR A 51 -21.61 43.78 -23.74
N GLN A 52 -21.53 44.29 -24.97
CA GLN A 52 -22.69 44.79 -25.72
C GLN A 52 -23.69 43.64 -25.95
N GLY A 53 -24.91 43.80 -25.42
CA GLY A 53 -26.01 42.85 -25.60
C GLY A 53 -26.70 42.99 -26.96
N MET A 54 -27.51 41.97 -27.32
CA MET A 54 -28.13 41.77 -28.64
C MET A 54 -29.07 42.87 -29.17
N PHE A 55 -29.28 43.99 -28.47
CA PHE A 55 -30.25 45.04 -28.84
C PHE A 55 -29.70 46.47 -28.71
N TYR A 56 -28.38 46.66 -28.77
CA TYR A 56 -27.74 47.93 -28.40
C TYR A 56 -28.09 49.14 -29.29
N GLU A 57 -28.87 48.97 -30.37
CA GLU A 57 -29.35 50.03 -31.26
C GLU A 57 -30.84 49.89 -31.68
N ALA A 58 -31.66 49.15 -30.93
CA ALA A 58 -33.09 49.05 -31.25
C ALA A 58 -33.88 50.23 -30.63
N HIS A 59 -34.76 50.85 -31.42
CA HIS A 59 -35.73 51.85 -30.96
C HIS A 59 -37.16 51.42 -31.38
N ASP A 60 -38.16 51.73 -30.54
CA ASP A 60 -39.59 51.35 -30.68
C ASP A 60 -39.96 49.86 -30.56
N LEU A 61 -39.35 49.13 -29.61
CA LEU A 61 -39.70 47.74 -29.33
C LEU A 61 -40.56 47.63 -28.06
N ASN A 62 -41.82 47.22 -28.21
CA ASN A 62 -42.73 46.97 -27.08
C ASN A 62 -42.81 45.46 -26.82
N VAL A 63 -42.11 44.98 -25.79
CA VAL A 63 -42.13 43.57 -25.38
C VAL A 63 -43.15 43.38 -24.26
N THR A 64 -44.27 42.75 -24.56
CA THR A 64 -45.26 42.34 -23.54
C THR A 64 -45.13 40.85 -23.26
N GLY A 65 -44.39 40.51 -22.21
CA GLY A 65 -44.24 39.15 -21.68
C GLY A 65 -43.30 39.12 -20.45
N THR A 66 -43.54 38.20 -19.52
CA THR A 66 -42.78 38.06 -18.27
C THR A 66 -41.35 37.61 -18.53
N PHE A 67 -40.36 38.43 -18.14
CA PHE A 67 -38.95 38.02 -18.12
C PHE A 67 -38.66 37.19 -16.86
N ILE A 68 -38.20 35.95 -17.03
CA ILE A 68 -37.52 35.21 -15.96
C ILE A 68 -36.03 35.49 -16.12
N ASP A 69 -35.46 36.25 -15.18
CA ASP A 69 -34.02 36.50 -15.12
C ASP A 69 -33.32 35.21 -14.69
N GLY A 70 -32.83 34.45 -15.66
CA GLY A 70 -32.04 33.25 -15.43
C GLY A 70 -30.68 33.66 -14.84
N ASN A 71 -30.50 33.40 -13.55
CA ASN A 71 -29.35 33.79 -12.75
C ASN A 71 -28.05 33.09 -13.22
N VAL A 72 -27.45 33.53 -14.34
CA VAL A 72 -26.27 32.91 -14.97
C VAL A 72 -25.04 32.94 -14.04
N THR A 73 -24.92 33.96 -13.19
CA THR A 73 -23.81 34.11 -12.23
C THR A 73 -23.86 33.03 -11.14
N ASN A 74 -25.02 32.80 -10.51
CA ASN A 74 -25.19 31.78 -9.47
C ASN A 74 -24.98 30.34 -9.97
N ILE A 75 -25.34 30.05 -11.22
CA ILE A 75 -25.08 28.74 -11.86
C ILE A 75 -23.58 28.54 -12.08
N THR A 76 -22.86 29.58 -12.51
CA THR A 76 -21.42 29.52 -12.78
C THR A 76 -20.60 29.30 -11.50
N TYR A 77 -20.93 29.99 -10.39
CA TYR A 77 -20.28 29.77 -9.10
C TYR A 77 -20.56 28.38 -8.49
N LYS A 78 -21.81 27.89 -8.58
CA LYS A 78 -22.16 26.53 -8.10
C LYS A 78 -21.48 25.43 -8.92
N ASN A 79 -21.44 25.57 -10.24
CA ASN A 79 -20.76 24.60 -11.12
C ASN A 79 -19.25 24.59 -10.92
N THR A 80 -18.63 25.76 -10.67
CA THR A 80 -17.20 25.82 -10.37
C THR A 80 -16.90 25.10 -9.05
N THR A 81 -17.70 25.35 -8.01
CA THR A 81 -17.53 24.70 -6.69
C THR A 81 -17.74 23.18 -6.77
N ALA A 82 -18.71 22.71 -7.56
CA ALA A 82 -18.94 21.29 -7.78
C ALA A 82 -17.80 20.63 -8.56
N SER A 83 -17.28 21.29 -9.61
CA SER A 83 -16.15 20.80 -10.41
C SER A 83 -14.84 20.74 -9.62
N THR A 84 -14.59 21.68 -8.70
CA THR A 84 -13.43 21.63 -7.81
C THR A 84 -13.54 20.45 -6.83
N LYS A 85 -14.70 20.27 -6.20
CA LYS A 85 -14.96 19.12 -5.30
C LYS A 85 -14.87 17.77 -6.00
N PHE A 86 -15.23 17.71 -7.28
CA PHE A 86 -15.09 16.51 -8.10
C PHE A 86 -13.62 16.11 -8.28
N MET A 87 -12.76 17.06 -8.68
CA MET A 87 -11.33 16.77 -8.90
C MET A 87 -10.61 16.40 -7.61
N GLU A 88 -10.95 17.04 -6.48
CA GLU A 88 -10.43 16.68 -5.16
C GLU A 88 -10.76 15.23 -4.80
N LYS A 89 -12.03 14.83 -4.94
CA LYS A 89 -12.46 13.43 -4.69
C LYS A 89 -11.81 12.45 -5.65
N LEU A 90 -11.58 12.84 -6.90
CA LEU A 90 -10.90 11.99 -7.88
C LEU A 90 -9.43 11.80 -7.49
N LEU A 91 -8.75 12.85 -7.03
CA LEU A 91 -7.38 12.81 -6.53
C LEU A 91 -7.25 11.87 -5.32
N GLU A 92 -8.20 11.88 -4.38
CA GLU A 92 -8.21 10.96 -3.23
C GLU A 92 -8.31 9.47 -3.62
N LYS A 93 -8.64 9.15 -4.88
CA LYS A 93 -8.76 7.78 -5.40
C LYS A 93 -7.62 7.40 -6.33
N THR A 94 -6.61 8.24 -6.50
CA THR A 94 -5.41 7.91 -7.28
C THR A 94 -4.39 7.15 -6.42
N ILE A 95 -3.29 6.72 -7.06
CA ILE A 95 -2.07 6.28 -6.39
C ILE A 95 -1.20 7.54 -6.22
N PRO A 96 -1.10 8.13 -5.00
CA PRO A 96 -0.29 9.31 -4.80
C PRO A 96 1.17 9.02 -5.18
N GLY A 97 1.78 9.92 -5.94
CA GLY A 97 3.17 9.80 -6.33
C GLY A 97 3.45 8.92 -7.54
N ALA A 98 2.42 8.34 -8.17
CA ALA A 98 2.60 7.53 -9.37
C ALA A 98 2.72 8.36 -10.66
N GLU A 99 2.40 9.65 -10.61
CA GLU A 99 2.52 10.58 -11.72
C GLU A 99 3.98 10.82 -12.14
N PHE A 100 4.21 11.12 -13.43
CA PHE A 100 5.56 11.28 -13.96
C PHE A 100 6.35 12.45 -13.34
N ASP A 101 5.64 13.44 -12.78
CA ASP A 101 6.13 14.71 -12.25
C ASP A 101 5.87 14.88 -10.75
N SER A 102 5.54 13.79 -10.03
CA SER A 102 5.35 13.87 -8.58
C SER A 102 6.66 14.18 -7.82
N SER A 103 6.54 14.97 -6.75
CA SER A 103 7.59 15.21 -5.76
C SER A 103 8.13 13.95 -5.11
N ASP A 104 7.29 12.91 -4.95
CA ASP A 104 7.70 11.63 -4.33
C ASP A 104 8.71 10.88 -5.20
N ARG A 105 8.79 11.27 -6.47
CA ARG A 105 9.73 10.74 -7.44
C ARG A 105 10.89 11.69 -7.68
N ASP A 106 10.98 12.86 -7.06
CA ASP A 106 12.04 13.84 -7.38
C ASP A 106 13.36 13.54 -6.62
N PRO A 107 14.52 13.44 -7.32
CA PRO A 107 14.67 13.39 -8.78
C PRO A 107 14.28 12.01 -9.36
N PRO A 108 13.54 11.96 -10.49
CA PRO A 108 13.09 10.69 -11.04
C PRO A 108 14.24 9.93 -11.71
N PRO A 109 14.14 8.60 -11.84
CA PRO A 109 15.11 7.84 -12.59
C PRO A 109 15.09 8.31 -14.04
N ARG A 110 16.25 8.69 -14.58
CA ARG A 110 16.43 9.11 -15.97
C ARG A 110 17.57 8.33 -16.61
N CYS A 111 17.53 8.17 -17.93
CA CYS A 111 18.69 7.66 -18.64
C CYS A 111 19.87 8.61 -18.43
N HIS A 112 21.05 8.03 -18.17
CA HIS A 112 22.28 8.81 -18.08
C HIS A 112 22.54 9.50 -19.44
N PRO A 113 23.00 10.77 -19.50
CA PRO A 113 23.21 11.46 -20.76
C PRO A 113 24.07 10.67 -21.75
N GLY A 114 23.54 10.50 -22.96
CA GLY A 114 24.22 9.76 -24.04
C GLY A 114 24.16 8.24 -23.92
N THR A 115 23.32 7.69 -23.04
CA THR A 115 23.06 6.24 -22.93
C THR A 115 21.66 5.88 -23.43
N ARG A 116 21.42 4.61 -23.77
CA ARG A 116 20.11 4.06 -24.18
C ARG A 116 19.46 4.77 -25.38
N LEU A 117 20.22 5.56 -26.14
CA LEU A 117 19.72 6.42 -27.22
C LEU A 117 18.92 5.64 -28.27
N ALA A 118 19.40 4.45 -28.65
CA ALA A 118 18.72 3.61 -29.64
C ALA A 118 17.35 3.10 -29.15
N ILE A 119 17.22 2.80 -27.86
CA ILE A 119 15.94 2.37 -27.25
C ILE A 119 14.98 3.55 -27.17
N LEU A 120 15.46 4.72 -26.71
CA LEU A 120 14.67 5.94 -26.65
C LEU A 120 14.10 6.31 -28.03
N GLU A 121 14.94 6.28 -29.07
CA GLU A 121 14.50 6.58 -30.43
C GLU A 121 13.46 5.58 -30.95
N ARG A 122 13.63 4.27 -30.67
CA ARG A 122 12.63 3.26 -31.06
C ARG A 122 11.28 3.49 -30.36
N CYS A 123 11.29 3.84 -29.08
CA CYS A 123 10.08 4.19 -28.34
C CYS A 123 9.40 5.45 -28.91
N LEU A 124 10.15 6.52 -29.14
CA LEU A 124 9.61 7.77 -29.71
C LEU A 124 9.08 7.55 -31.13
N ARG A 125 9.81 6.80 -31.97
CA ARG A 125 9.37 6.42 -33.31
C ARG A 125 8.09 5.59 -33.29
N PHE A 126 7.96 4.65 -32.37
CA PHE A 126 6.73 3.89 -32.18
C PHE A 126 5.54 4.79 -31.86
N ILE A 127 5.69 5.72 -30.91
CA ILE A 127 4.63 6.65 -30.54
C ILE A 127 4.23 7.54 -31.75
N ARG A 128 5.23 8.02 -32.49
CA ARG A 128 5.05 8.91 -33.66
C ARG A 128 4.39 8.22 -34.86
N ASN A 129 4.63 6.93 -35.03
CA ASN A 129 4.17 6.16 -36.19
C ASN A 129 3.03 5.20 -35.85
N CYS A 130 2.50 5.23 -34.63
CA CYS A 130 1.42 4.35 -34.23
C CYS A 130 0.16 4.66 -35.05
N ASP A 131 -0.14 3.82 -36.04
CA ASP A 131 -1.35 3.78 -36.84
C ASP A 131 -1.96 2.36 -36.85
N ALA A 132 -3.28 2.30 -36.71
CA ALA A 132 -4.11 1.09 -36.77
C ALA A 132 -3.77 -0.04 -35.76
N ASN A 133 -2.77 -0.89 -36.05
CA ASN A 133 -2.79 -2.28 -35.55
C ASN A 133 -1.92 -2.55 -34.32
N LYS A 134 -0.92 -1.71 -34.00
CA LYS A 134 -0.03 -1.91 -32.84
C LYS A 134 -0.03 -0.69 -31.93
N LYS A 135 -0.87 -0.74 -30.90
CA LYS A 135 -1.13 0.37 -29.98
C LYS A 135 -0.39 0.25 -28.65
N ILE A 136 0.24 -0.91 -28.41
CA ILE A 136 0.99 -1.18 -27.19
C ILE A 136 2.46 -1.39 -27.55
N ARG A 137 3.38 -0.70 -26.88
CA ARG A 137 4.80 -1.09 -26.85
C ARG A 137 5.14 -1.62 -25.47
N TRP A 138 5.56 -2.88 -25.42
CA TRP A 138 5.98 -3.53 -24.20
C TRP A 138 7.50 -3.47 -24.08
N VAL A 139 7.99 -2.60 -23.19
CA VAL A 139 9.41 -2.45 -22.85
C VAL A 139 9.76 -3.46 -21.76
N VAL A 140 10.47 -4.51 -22.13
CA VAL A 140 10.76 -5.65 -21.25
C VAL A 140 12.25 -5.76 -20.97
N GLY A 141 12.58 -6.15 -19.74
CA GLY A 141 13.96 -6.40 -19.35
C GLY A 141 14.09 -6.79 -17.88
N GLY A 142 15.24 -7.35 -17.53
CA GLY A 142 15.54 -7.79 -16.16
C GLY A 142 15.46 -6.67 -15.12
N ALA A 143 15.56 -7.04 -13.84
CA ALA A 143 15.66 -6.07 -12.76
C ALA A 143 16.92 -5.21 -12.94
N GLY A 144 16.82 -3.89 -12.75
CA GLY A 144 18.00 -3.02 -12.72
C GLY A 144 18.62 -2.64 -14.08
N VAL A 145 17.99 -2.99 -15.20
CA VAL A 145 18.47 -2.60 -16.54
C VAL A 145 18.17 -1.14 -16.92
N GLY A 146 17.31 -0.45 -16.14
CA GLY A 146 16.95 0.95 -16.37
C GLY A 146 15.62 1.16 -17.11
N LYS A 147 14.64 0.26 -16.98
CA LYS A 147 13.31 0.42 -17.60
C LYS A 147 12.64 1.74 -17.21
N SER A 148 12.48 2.00 -15.90
CA SER A 148 11.87 3.25 -15.41
C SER A 148 12.58 4.51 -15.89
N ALA A 149 13.90 4.45 -16.02
CA ALA A 149 14.72 5.53 -16.58
C ALA A 149 14.40 5.78 -18.06
N VAL A 150 14.26 4.72 -18.87
CA VAL A 150 13.80 4.81 -20.27
C VAL A 150 12.39 5.42 -20.33
N MET A 151 11.47 4.94 -19.49
CA MET A 151 10.08 5.42 -19.47
C MET A 151 10.01 6.91 -19.12
N GLN A 152 10.73 7.35 -18.09
CA GLN A 152 10.80 8.77 -17.72
C GLN A 152 11.39 9.62 -18.85
N SER A 153 12.53 9.20 -19.42
CA SER A 153 13.21 9.94 -20.49
C SER A 153 12.38 10.02 -21.78
N VAL A 154 11.52 9.04 -22.07
CA VAL A 154 10.55 9.14 -23.18
C VAL A 154 9.51 10.21 -22.90
N VAL A 155 8.93 10.24 -21.69
CA VAL A 155 7.89 11.21 -21.31
C VAL A 155 8.44 12.64 -21.27
N GLU A 156 9.66 12.83 -20.80
CA GLU A 156 10.33 14.14 -20.73
C GLU A 156 10.97 14.59 -22.05
N SER A 157 10.97 13.73 -23.08
CA SER A 157 11.64 14.04 -24.34
C SER A 157 10.97 15.22 -25.06
N PRO A 158 11.73 16.22 -25.52
CA PRO A 158 11.17 17.31 -26.33
C PRO A 158 10.69 16.82 -27.72
N GLU A 159 11.11 15.63 -28.14
CA GLU A 159 10.68 15.01 -29.41
C GLU A 159 9.37 14.22 -29.27
N LEU A 160 8.78 14.16 -28.07
CA LEU A 160 7.51 13.49 -27.84
C LEU A 160 6.36 14.31 -28.43
N VAL A 161 5.80 13.83 -29.55
CA VAL A 161 4.67 14.49 -30.24
C VAL A 161 3.35 13.79 -29.89
N VAL A 162 2.68 14.28 -28.84
CA VAL A 162 1.36 13.81 -28.38
C VAL A 162 0.48 14.98 -27.95
N SER A 163 -0.84 14.82 -27.99
CA SER A 163 -1.79 15.86 -27.56
C SER A 163 -1.88 15.96 -26.03
N CYS A 164 -1.70 14.83 -25.35
CA CYS A 164 -1.76 14.69 -23.90
C CYS A 164 -1.04 13.39 -23.50
N HIS A 165 -0.60 13.30 -22.25
CA HIS A 165 -0.12 12.05 -21.68
C HIS A 165 -0.53 11.88 -20.21
N ALA A 166 -0.69 10.62 -19.80
CA ALA A 166 -0.87 10.21 -18.42
C ALA A 166 0.08 9.05 -18.10
N SER A 167 0.40 8.86 -16.83
CA SER A 167 1.37 7.84 -16.43
C SER A 167 1.06 7.23 -15.07
N VAL A 168 1.36 5.95 -14.91
CA VAL A 168 1.40 5.27 -13.62
C VAL A 168 2.78 4.62 -13.49
N PHE A 169 3.61 5.15 -12.60
CA PHE A 169 4.90 4.58 -12.24
C PHE A 169 4.72 3.79 -10.95
N PHE A 170 4.54 2.48 -11.05
CA PHE A 170 4.44 1.62 -9.89
C PHE A 170 5.77 1.53 -9.13
N SER A 171 5.69 1.27 -7.83
CA SER A 171 6.87 0.99 -7.01
C SER A 171 6.53 0.25 -5.73
N ILE A 172 7.43 -0.63 -5.30
CA ILE A 172 7.38 -1.28 -3.98
C ILE A 172 7.44 -0.28 -2.80
N ASN A 173 7.83 0.98 -3.05
CA ASN A 173 7.84 2.06 -2.05
C ASN A 173 6.48 2.79 -2.04
N GLY A 174 5.41 2.06 -1.71
CA GLY A 174 4.08 2.64 -1.44
C GLY A 174 3.25 3.04 -2.66
N ARG A 175 3.64 2.61 -3.87
CA ARG A 175 2.93 2.90 -5.13
C ARG A 175 2.61 1.62 -5.89
N ASP A 176 2.14 0.59 -5.21
CA ASP A 176 1.96 -0.78 -5.71
C ASP A 176 0.48 -1.19 -5.88
N ASP A 177 -0.46 -0.31 -5.52
CA ASP A 177 -1.92 -0.54 -5.59
C ASP A 177 -2.47 -0.37 -7.02
N GLY A 178 -2.33 -1.42 -7.84
CA GLY A 178 -2.84 -1.45 -9.21
C GLY A 178 -4.34 -1.22 -9.36
N THR A 179 -5.14 -1.43 -8.30
CA THR A 179 -6.60 -1.25 -8.37
C THR A 179 -7.02 0.19 -8.67
N LYS A 180 -6.13 1.15 -8.39
CA LYS A 180 -6.33 2.59 -8.60
C LYS A 180 -5.72 3.13 -9.89
N ALA A 181 -5.13 2.27 -10.73
CA ALA A 181 -4.45 2.69 -11.96
C ALA A 181 -5.38 3.48 -12.91
N VAL A 182 -6.60 2.99 -13.13
CA VAL A 182 -7.60 3.64 -14.00
C VAL A 182 -7.97 5.02 -13.48
N MET A 183 -8.20 5.15 -12.17
CA MET A 183 -8.54 6.42 -11.53
C MET A 183 -7.38 7.42 -11.62
N THR A 184 -6.15 6.95 -11.44
CA THR A 184 -4.91 7.74 -11.57
C THR A 184 -4.72 8.28 -12.98
N ILE A 185 -4.94 7.44 -14.00
CA ILE A 185 -4.91 7.84 -15.41
C ILE A 185 -6.02 8.86 -15.69
N SER A 186 -7.25 8.58 -15.24
CA SER A 186 -8.41 9.44 -15.47
C SER A 186 -8.24 10.82 -14.84
N TYR A 187 -7.70 10.90 -13.62
CA TYR A 187 -7.37 12.16 -12.97
C TYR A 187 -6.41 13.00 -13.80
N GLN A 188 -5.29 12.42 -14.23
CA GLN A 188 -4.28 13.13 -15.02
C GLN A 188 -4.84 13.61 -16.37
N LEU A 189 -5.63 12.77 -17.04
CA LEU A 189 -6.30 13.16 -18.29
C LEU A 189 -7.30 14.29 -18.06
N ALA A 190 -8.06 14.29 -16.96
CA ALA A 190 -9.00 15.37 -16.64
C ALA A 190 -8.30 16.67 -16.23
N ALA A 191 -7.14 16.58 -15.58
CA ALA A 191 -6.33 17.74 -15.26
C ALA A 191 -5.78 18.42 -16.54
N LYS A 192 -5.43 17.63 -17.56
CA LYS A 192 -4.79 18.12 -18.81
C LYS A 192 -5.74 18.37 -19.97
N CYS A 193 -6.89 17.69 -20.02
CA CYS A 193 -7.84 17.73 -21.14
C CYS A 193 -9.25 18.15 -20.69
N LYS A 194 -9.61 19.41 -21.00
CA LYS A 194 -10.90 20.00 -20.59
C LYS A 194 -12.14 19.26 -21.14
N PRO A 195 -12.21 18.87 -22.44
CA PRO A 195 -13.36 18.11 -22.94
C PRO A 195 -13.53 16.77 -22.22
N TYR A 196 -12.43 16.06 -21.93
CA TYR A 196 -12.46 14.81 -21.17
C TYR A 196 -12.94 15.04 -19.73
N ARG A 197 -12.43 16.06 -19.04
CA ARG A 197 -12.89 16.43 -17.69
C ARG A 197 -14.40 16.61 -17.62
N GLN A 198 -14.98 17.33 -18.58
CA GLN A 198 -16.42 17.58 -18.61
C GLN A 198 -17.25 16.31 -18.79
N LEU A 199 -16.74 15.30 -19.50
CA LEU A 199 -17.42 14.02 -19.69
C LEU A 199 -17.39 13.20 -18.40
N ILE A 200 -16.21 13.03 -17.80
CA ILE A 200 -16.10 12.21 -16.59
C ILE A 200 -16.73 12.88 -15.37
N GLU A 201 -16.75 14.21 -15.31
CA GLU A 201 -17.45 14.96 -14.25
C GLU A 201 -18.95 14.65 -14.29
N LYS A 202 -19.56 14.64 -15.48
CA LYS A 202 -20.98 14.27 -15.64
C LYS A 202 -21.23 12.81 -15.25
N GLU A 203 -20.36 11.89 -15.68
CA GLU A 203 -20.51 10.46 -15.37
C GLU A 203 -20.41 10.20 -13.87
N ILE A 204 -19.45 10.83 -13.17
CA ILE A 204 -19.23 10.63 -11.74
C ILE A 204 -20.29 11.34 -10.89
N ILE A 205 -20.81 12.49 -11.34
CA ILE A 205 -21.98 13.12 -10.69
C ILE A 205 -23.21 12.21 -10.82
N HIS A 206 -23.37 11.55 -11.97
CA HIS A 206 -24.49 10.64 -12.22
C HIS A 206 -24.37 9.32 -11.44
N ASP A 207 -23.19 8.69 -11.44
CA ASP A 207 -22.89 7.45 -10.69
C ASP A 207 -21.66 7.63 -9.77
N PRO A 208 -21.84 8.19 -8.56
CA PRO A 208 -20.75 8.30 -7.58
C PRO A 208 -20.20 6.95 -7.10
N SER A 209 -20.92 5.84 -7.33
CA SER A 209 -20.44 4.50 -6.96
C SER A 209 -19.26 4.04 -7.83
N LEU A 210 -18.97 4.75 -8.93
CA LEU A 210 -17.85 4.47 -9.82
C LEU A 210 -16.49 4.49 -9.08
N PHE A 211 -16.35 5.33 -8.05
CA PHE A 211 -15.18 5.36 -7.17
C PHE A 211 -14.89 4.03 -6.45
N ARG A 212 -15.89 3.14 -6.35
CA ARG A 212 -15.81 1.83 -5.67
C ARG A 212 -16.15 0.65 -6.59
N SER A 213 -16.37 0.94 -7.88
CA SER A 213 -16.69 -0.08 -8.86
C SER A 213 -15.45 -0.91 -9.24
N SER A 214 -15.66 -2.05 -9.90
CA SER A 214 -14.57 -2.87 -10.43
C SER A 214 -13.70 -2.09 -11.43
N MET A 215 -12.44 -2.49 -11.56
CA MET A 215 -11.51 -1.89 -12.52
C MET A 215 -12.06 -1.95 -13.95
N ALA A 216 -12.66 -3.08 -14.35
CA ALA A 216 -13.33 -3.20 -15.65
C ALA A 216 -14.45 -2.16 -15.86
N LYS A 217 -15.31 -1.91 -14.86
CA LYS A 217 -16.37 -0.88 -14.97
C LYS A 217 -15.78 0.52 -15.03
N GLN A 218 -14.76 0.82 -14.22
CA GLN A 218 -14.04 2.09 -14.28
C GLN A 218 -13.39 2.28 -15.66
N PHE A 219 -12.72 1.27 -16.21
CA PHE A 219 -12.05 1.36 -17.50
C PHE A 219 -13.05 1.59 -18.64
N LEU A 220 -14.19 0.88 -18.62
CA LEU A 220 -15.27 1.11 -19.57
C LEU A 220 -15.78 2.56 -19.53
N LYS A 221 -16.14 3.04 -18.32
CA LYS A 221 -16.77 4.35 -18.14
C LYS A 221 -15.83 5.54 -18.29
N LEU A 222 -14.58 5.38 -17.89
CA LEU A 222 -13.61 6.48 -17.81
C LEU A 222 -12.61 6.48 -18.96
N ILE A 223 -12.42 5.37 -19.67
CA ILE A 223 -11.48 5.28 -20.79
C ILE A 223 -12.21 4.97 -22.10
N ILE A 224 -12.96 3.87 -22.17
CA ILE A 224 -13.58 3.44 -23.43
C ILE A 224 -14.65 4.42 -23.89
N GLU A 225 -15.67 4.68 -23.07
CA GLU A 225 -16.79 5.55 -23.46
C GLU A 225 -16.33 6.96 -23.85
N PRO A 226 -15.42 7.65 -23.11
CA PRO A 226 -14.94 8.97 -23.49
C PRO A 226 -14.14 8.97 -24.81
N PHE A 227 -13.21 8.04 -25.02
CA PHE A 227 -12.31 8.11 -26.18
C PHE A 227 -12.85 7.44 -27.44
N ILE A 228 -13.75 6.47 -27.30
CA ILE A 228 -14.30 5.71 -28.43
C ILE A 228 -15.64 6.29 -28.87
N HIS A 229 -16.54 6.56 -27.93
CA HIS A 229 -17.93 6.93 -28.25
C HIS A 229 -18.15 8.45 -28.33
N ASN A 230 -17.17 9.29 -27.94
CA ASN A 230 -17.28 10.74 -28.07
C ASN A 230 -16.45 11.29 -29.24
N PRO A 231 -17.08 11.89 -30.27
CA PRO A 231 -16.37 12.44 -31.43
C PRO A 231 -15.31 13.49 -31.08
N GLN A 232 -15.52 14.30 -30.03
CA GLN A 232 -14.59 15.38 -29.65
C GLN A 232 -13.22 14.85 -29.20
N LEU A 233 -13.21 13.68 -28.55
CA LEU A 233 -11.98 13.04 -28.07
C LEU A 233 -11.45 12.00 -29.04
N ASN A 234 -12.34 11.34 -29.80
CA ASN A 234 -11.96 10.38 -30.81
C ASN A 234 -11.12 11.04 -31.94
N SER A 235 -11.39 12.32 -32.25
CA SER A 235 -10.59 13.10 -33.20
C SER A 235 -9.37 13.81 -32.58
N ALA A 236 -9.09 13.60 -31.29
CA ALA A 236 -7.90 14.17 -30.66
C ALA A 236 -6.64 13.51 -31.24
N GLY A 237 -5.57 14.29 -31.43
CA GLY A 237 -4.24 13.72 -31.73
C GLY A 237 -3.82 12.69 -30.68
N ARG A 238 -2.82 11.85 -30.99
CA ARG A 238 -2.42 10.71 -30.13
C ARG A 238 -2.26 11.09 -28.66
N ILE A 239 -2.74 10.23 -27.77
CA ILE A 239 -2.63 10.36 -26.31
C ILE A 239 -1.79 9.20 -25.80
N LEU A 240 -0.70 9.51 -25.11
CA LEU A 240 0.19 8.50 -24.55
C LEU A 240 -0.24 8.13 -23.13
N ILE A 241 -0.34 6.83 -22.85
CA ILE A 241 -0.48 6.31 -21.49
C ILE A 241 0.73 5.44 -21.16
N VAL A 242 1.44 5.81 -20.11
CA VAL A 242 2.64 5.12 -19.63
C VAL A 242 2.28 4.28 -18.40
N VAL A 243 2.65 3.00 -18.42
CA VAL A 243 2.55 2.11 -17.26
C VAL A 243 3.95 1.56 -17.00
N ASP A 244 4.66 2.10 -16.03
CA ASP A 244 5.99 1.64 -15.64
C ASP A 244 5.94 0.78 -14.38
N GLY A 245 6.79 -0.24 -14.33
CA GLY A 245 6.87 -1.14 -13.18
C GLY A 245 5.62 -2.00 -13.00
N LEU A 246 4.98 -2.48 -14.08
CA LEU A 246 3.78 -3.32 -13.94
C LEU A 246 4.01 -4.53 -13.02
N ASP A 247 5.22 -5.09 -13.01
CA ASP A 247 5.63 -6.18 -12.10
C ASP A 247 5.78 -5.74 -10.63
N GLU A 248 5.78 -4.43 -10.35
CA GLU A 248 5.79 -3.85 -9.00
C GLU A 248 4.37 -3.54 -8.50
N CYS A 249 3.34 -3.78 -9.32
CA CYS A 249 1.96 -3.89 -8.82
C CYS A 249 1.84 -5.18 -8.00
N LYS A 250 1.36 -5.08 -6.77
CA LYS A 250 1.42 -6.17 -5.79
C LYS A 250 0.70 -7.46 -6.20
N ASP A 251 -0.44 -7.33 -6.88
CA ASP A 251 -1.30 -8.47 -7.22
C ASP A 251 -1.20 -8.84 -8.71
N SER A 252 -0.81 -10.09 -8.99
CA SER A 252 -0.68 -10.62 -10.35
C SER A 252 -2.02 -10.70 -11.08
N HIS A 253 -3.14 -10.88 -10.36
CA HIS A 253 -4.47 -10.85 -10.96
C HIS A 253 -4.80 -9.44 -11.48
N THR A 254 -4.56 -8.42 -10.66
CA THR A 254 -4.70 -7.00 -11.01
C THR A 254 -3.82 -6.62 -12.21
N GLN A 255 -2.58 -7.09 -12.27
CA GLN A 255 -1.71 -6.89 -13.43
C GLN A 255 -2.31 -7.47 -14.72
N LEU A 256 -2.81 -8.71 -14.67
CA LEU A 256 -3.44 -9.38 -15.80
C LEU A 256 -4.77 -8.73 -16.21
N GLU A 257 -5.58 -8.26 -15.25
CA GLU A 257 -6.82 -7.53 -15.54
C GLU A 257 -6.52 -6.24 -16.29
N LEU A 258 -5.55 -5.44 -15.83
CA LEU A 258 -5.13 -4.21 -16.51
C LEU A 258 -4.64 -4.49 -17.94
N LEU A 259 -3.79 -5.50 -18.13
CA LEU A 259 -3.31 -5.92 -19.44
C LEU A 259 -4.43 -6.37 -20.38
N ARG A 260 -5.41 -7.14 -19.86
CA ARG A 260 -6.60 -7.57 -20.63
C ARG A 260 -7.41 -6.35 -21.10
N LEU A 261 -7.76 -5.45 -20.19
CA LEU A 261 -8.56 -4.26 -20.51
C LEU A 261 -7.88 -3.37 -21.56
N ILE A 262 -6.56 -3.17 -21.44
CA ILE A 262 -5.78 -2.40 -22.41
C ILE A 262 -5.74 -3.11 -23.77
N SER A 263 -5.47 -4.41 -23.79
CA SER A 263 -5.36 -5.19 -25.03
C SER A 263 -6.69 -5.28 -25.77
N ASP A 264 -7.77 -5.56 -25.05
CA ASP A 264 -9.13 -5.65 -25.60
C ASP A 264 -9.55 -4.33 -26.26
N LEU A 265 -9.24 -3.20 -25.62
CA LEU A 265 -9.46 -1.86 -26.20
C LEU A 265 -8.68 -1.68 -27.50
N CYS A 266 -7.39 -2.02 -27.50
CA CYS A 266 -6.52 -1.84 -28.67
C CYS A 266 -6.95 -2.72 -29.85
N ILE A 267 -7.39 -3.95 -29.58
CA ILE A 267 -7.84 -4.91 -30.60
C ILE A 267 -9.22 -4.50 -31.15
N LYS A 268 -10.16 -4.17 -30.25
CA LYS A 268 -11.54 -3.87 -30.63
C LYS A 268 -11.68 -2.50 -31.30
N TYR A 269 -10.83 -1.55 -30.94
CA TYR A 269 -10.89 -0.16 -31.41
C TYR A 269 -9.52 0.33 -31.91
N PRO A 270 -9.01 -0.19 -33.04
CA PRO A 270 -7.70 0.18 -33.59
C PRO A 270 -7.59 1.66 -34.00
N SER A 271 -8.73 2.32 -34.22
CA SER A 271 -8.80 3.77 -34.49
C SER A 271 -8.67 4.64 -33.24
N SER A 272 -8.64 4.06 -32.03
CA SER A 272 -8.50 4.80 -30.77
C SER A 272 -7.28 5.72 -30.79
N PRO A 273 -7.38 6.95 -30.22
CA PRO A 273 -6.26 7.87 -30.11
C PRO A 273 -5.23 7.43 -29.05
N LEU A 274 -5.57 6.44 -28.22
CA LEU A 274 -4.73 6.00 -27.10
C LEU A 274 -3.57 5.10 -27.58
N VAL A 275 -2.37 5.42 -27.11
CA VAL A 275 -1.14 4.65 -27.34
C VAL A 275 -0.55 4.30 -25.98
N TRP A 276 -0.16 3.05 -25.80
CA TRP A 276 0.31 2.53 -24.52
C TRP A 276 1.79 2.18 -24.57
N LEU A 277 2.54 2.66 -23.59
CA LEU A 277 3.91 2.23 -23.33
C LEU A 277 3.93 1.53 -21.97
N ILE A 278 4.18 0.23 -21.96
CA ILE A 278 4.12 -0.60 -20.76
C ILE A 278 5.52 -1.15 -20.49
N ALA A 279 6.04 -0.96 -19.28
CA ALA A 279 7.32 -1.52 -18.86
C ALA A 279 7.15 -2.51 -17.72
N SER A 280 7.79 -3.68 -17.87
CA SER A 280 7.78 -4.72 -16.84
C SER A 280 8.99 -5.63 -16.93
N ARG A 281 9.21 -6.41 -15.88
CA ARG A 281 10.03 -7.63 -15.94
C ARG A 281 9.31 -8.72 -16.76
N PRO A 282 10.06 -9.71 -17.30
CA PRO A 282 9.47 -10.84 -18.02
C PRO A 282 8.91 -11.90 -17.05
N GLU A 283 8.10 -11.50 -16.07
CA GLU A 283 7.45 -12.46 -15.17
C GLU A 283 6.55 -13.42 -15.98
N GLN A 284 6.44 -14.67 -15.52
CA GLN A 284 5.87 -15.75 -16.32
C GLN A 284 4.45 -15.41 -16.80
N HIS A 285 3.57 -14.94 -15.91
CA HIS A 285 2.18 -14.61 -16.26
C HIS A 285 2.07 -13.43 -17.23
N ILE A 286 2.96 -12.42 -17.14
CA ILE A 286 3.01 -11.29 -18.07
C ILE A 286 3.47 -11.76 -19.45
N THR A 287 4.55 -12.54 -19.50
CA THR A 287 5.09 -13.08 -20.77
C THR A 287 4.09 -14.03 -21.43
N SER A 288 3.46 -14.91 -20.64
CA SER A 288 2.39 -15.79 -21.14
C SER A 288 1.16 -15.03 -21.62
N PHE A 289 0.85 -13.85 -21.06
CA PHE A 289 -0.24 -13.01 -21.55
C PHE A 289 0.07 -12.44 -22.94
N PHE A 290 1.24 -11.82 -23.11
CA PHE A 290 1.65 -11.24 -24.39
C PHE A 290 1.90 -12.30 -25.48
N SER A 291 2.20 -13.55 -25.10
CA SER A 291 2.41 -14.63 -26.08
C SER A 291 1.11 -15.20 -26.68
N ARG A 292 -0.07 -14.76 -26.22
CA ARG A 292 -1.36 -15.25 -26.71
C ARG A 292 -1.63 -14.77 -28.15
N SER A 293 -2.14 -15.67 -28.99
CA SER A 293 -2.45 -15.39 -30.40
C SER A 293 -3.38 -14.19 -30.59
N GLU A 294 -4.30 -13.97 -29.67
CA GLU A 294 -5.28 -12.88 -29.73
C GLU A 294 -4.64 -11.53 -29.36
N VAL A 295 -3.57 -11.53 -28.56
CA VAL A 295 -2.89 -10.33 -28.05
C VAL A 295 -1.72 -9.92 -28.96
N MET A 296 -1.03 -10.88 -29.58
CA MET A 296 0.10 -10.66 -30.49
C MET A 296 -0.09 -9.56 -31.54
N PRO A 297 -1.29 -9.38 -32.14
CA PRO A 297 -1.51 -8.28 -33.08
C PRO A 297 -1.41 -6.90 -32.45
N ALA A 298 -1.75 -6.74 -31.16
CA ALA A 298 -1.94 -5.45 -30.51
C ALA A 298 -0.65 -4.77 -30.01
N TYR A 299 0.46 -5.49 -29.92
CA TYR A 299 1.70 -4.98 -29.30
C TYR A 299 2.98 -5.15 -30.14
N GLU A 300 3.99 -4.36 -29.80
CA GLU A 300 5.38 -4.52 -30.22
C GLU A 300 6.29 -4.68 -29.00
N LYS A 301 7.14 -5.71 -29.00
CA LYS A 301 8.13 -5.96 -27.94
C LYS A 301 9.37 -5.07 -28.15
N GLU A 302 9.83 -4.41 -27.10
CA GLU A 302 11.13 -3.74 -27.02
C GLU A 302 11.91 -4.34 -25.85
N GLU A 303 12.91 -5.14 -26.16
CA GLU A 303 13.73 -5.78 -25.14
C GLU A 303 14.95 -4.92 -24.83
N ILE A 304 15.19 -4.66 -23.53
CA ILE A 304 16.42 -4.01 -23.08
C ILE A 304 17.45 -5.12 -22.83
N PRO A 305 18.46 -5.27 -23.70
CA PRO A 305 19.41 -6.36 -23.58
C PRO A 305 20.33 -6.15 -22.37
N VAL A 306 20.72 -7.27 -21.77
CA VAL A 306 21.83 -7.39 -20.84
C VAL A 306 22.96 -8.11 -21.58
N ASN A 307 24.21 -7.84 -21.21
CA ASN A 307 25.41 -8.44 -21.78
C ASN A 307 25.66 -8.15 -23.26
N SER A 308 25.01 -7.14 -23.85
CA SER A 308 25.38 -6.62 -25.19
C SER A 308 26.53 -5.62 -25.10
N ASN A 309 27.23 -5.40 -26.21
CA ASN A 309 28.31 -4.42 -26.28
C ASN A 309 27.79 -2.99 -26.06
N GLU A 310 26.61 -2.66 -26.59
CA GLU A 310 25.99 -1.35 -26.38
C GLU A 310 25.62 -1.14 -24.90
N ALA A 311 25.04 -2.16 -24.25
CA ALA A 311 24.67 -2.07 -22.84
C ALA A 311 25.89 -1.92 -21.93
N ARG A 312 27.01 -2.58 -22.25
CA ARG A 312 28.28 -2.40 -21.51
C ARG A 312 28.86 -1.00 -21.72
N ALA A 313 28.86 -0.50 -22.96
CA ALA A 313 29.35 0.85 -23.28
C ALA A 313 28.51 1.94 -22.57
N ASP A 314 27.19 1.75 -22.49
CA ASP A 314 26.29 2.64 -21.75
C ASP A 314 26.63 2.69 -20.25
N VAL A 315 26.88 1.53 -19.64
CA VAL A 315 27.28 1.45 -18.22
C VAL A 315 28.68 2.00 -18.00
N GLU A 316 29.63 1.71 -18.89
CA GLU A 316 30.99 2.27 -18.82
C GLU A 316 30.95 3.81 -18.83
N ARG A 317 30.17 4.41 -19.73
CA ARG A 317 29.98 5.86 -19.79
C ARG A 317 29.44 6.41 -18.48
N PHE A 318 28.41 5.78 -17.92
CA PHE A 318 27.87 6.14 -16.61
C PHE A 318 28.93 6.06 -15.50
N LEU A 319 29.68 4.95 -15.44
CA LEU A 319 30.74 4.77 -14.45
C LEU A 319 31.83 5.83 -14.58
N ARG A 320 32.26 6.20 -15.80
CA ARG A 320 33.27 7.25 -16.02
C ARG A 320 32.84 8.58 -15.40
N ASP A 321 31.60 8.98 -15.65
CA ASP A 321 31.07 10.25 -15.15
C ASP A 321 30.92 10.21 -13.62
N GLU A 322 30.38 9.13 -13.05
CA GLU A 322 30.25 8.97 -11.59
C GLU A 322 31.61 8.96 -10.87
N PHE A 323 32.60 8.24 -11.40
CA PHE A 323 33.95 8.20 -10.81
C PHE A 323 34.65 9.56 -10.91
N MET A 324 34.38 10.33 -11.97
CA MET A 324 34.85 11.71 -12.06
C MET A 324 34.29 12.56 -10.92
N GLU A 325 33.00 12.43 -10.59
CA GLU A 325 32.39 13.15 -9.48
C GLU A 325 32.91 12.67 -8.12
N ILE A 326 33.08 11.36 -7.92
CA ILE A 326 33.67 10.80 -6.69
C ILE A 326 35.08 11.35 -6.46
N LYS A 327 35.88 11.43 -7.52
CA LYS A 327 37.23 11.99 -7.48
C LYS A 327 37.24 13.48 -7.15
N LYS A 328 36.34 14.27 -7.74
CA LYS A 328 36.19 15.71 -7.38
C LYS A 328 35.79 15.90 -5.93
N ALA A 329 35.01 14.97 -5.37
CA ALA A 329 34.51 15.03 -4.00
C ALA A 329 35.47 14.42 -2.95
N SER A 330 36.63 13.89 -3.37
CA SER A 330 37.58 13.20 -2.50
C SER A 330 39.02 13.66 -2.72
N ASP A 331 39.61 14.24 -1.67
CA ASP A 331 41.04 14.61 -1.67
C ASP A 331 41.98 13.39 -1.45
N SER A 332 41.42 12.19 -1.26
CA SER A 332 42.16 11.00 -0.83
C SER A 332 42.59 10.06 -1.95
N VAL A 333 42.26 10.37 -3.21
CA VAL A 333 42.50 9.49 -4.37
C VAL A 333 43.58 10.04 -5.30
N ASP A 334 44.37 9.15 -5.91
CA ASP A 334 45.42 9.52 -6.88
C ASP A 334 44.79 10.21 -8.11
N PRO A 335 45.45 11.22 -8.71
CA PRO A 335 45.00 11.83 -9.97
C PRO A 335 44.83 10.87 -11.15
N ARG A 336 45.33 9.64 -11.10
CA ARG A 336 45.14 8.58 -12.10
C ARG A 336 44.04 7.58 -11.70
N TRP A 337 43.44 7.75 -10.52
CA TRP A 337 42.32 6.92 -10.08
C TRP A 337 41.01 7.31 -10.80
N PRO A 338 40.14 6.33 -11.10
CA PRO A 338 40.42 4.89 -11.11
C PRO A 338 41.32 4.49 -12.28
N GLU A 339 42.03 3.37 -12.18
CA GLU A 339 42.74 2.82 -13.35
C GLU A 339 41.74 2.38 -14.42
N GLU A 340 42.09 2.56 -15.70
CA GLU A 340 41.22 2.18 -16.82
C GLU A 340 40.81 0.70 -16.74
N GLN A 341 41.75 -0.18 -16.40
CA GLN A 341 41.48 -1.62 -16.29
C GLN A 341 40.41 -1.94 -15.23
N ASP A 342 40.40 -1.23 -14.11
CA ASP A 342 39.42 -1.42 -13.04
C ASP A 342 38.03 -0.99 -13.48
N LEU A 343 37.95 0.13 -14.21
CA LEU A 343 36.70 0.61 -14.78
C LEU A 343 36.13 -0.38 -15.80
N TRP A 344 36.97 -0.89 -16.72
CA TRP A 344 36.56 -1.94 -17.67
C TRP A 344 36.07 -3.19 -16.97
N LYS A 345 36.75 -3.59 -15.89
CA LYS A 345 36.36 -4.74 -15.06
C LYS A 345 35.00 -4.54 -14.40
N LEU A 346 34.71 -3.35 -13.85
CA LEU A 346 33.40 -2.99 -13.32
C LEU A 346 32.32 -2.98 -14.41
N ALA A 347 32.60 -2.37 -15.57
CA ALA A 347 31.64 -2.33 -16.68
C ALA A 347 31.30 -3.73 -17.20
N ASN A 348 32.30 -4.61 -17.29
CA ASN A 348 32.13 -6.02 -17.66
C ASN A 348 31.32 -6.78 -16.61
N ALA A 349 31.61 -6.58 -15.31
CA ALA A 349 30.86 -7.19 -14.21
C ALA A 349 29.40 -6.74 -14.15
N ALA A 350 29.15 -5.46 -14.44
CA ALA A 350 27.80 -4.93 -14.51
C ALA A 350 27.01 -5.51 -15.69
N GLY A 351 27.66 -5.80 -16.81
CA GLY A 351 27.03 -6.44 -17.97
C GLY A 351 25.82 -5.67 -18.52
N GLY A 352 25.74 -4.35 -18.34
CA GLY A 352 24.56 -3.56 -18.71
C GLY A 352 23.50 -3.38 -17.61
N LEU A 353 23.72 -3.93 -16.41
CA LEU A 353 22.89 -3.73 -15.22
C LEU A 353 23.27 -2.43 -14.51
N PHE A 354 22.47 -1.38 -14.73
CA PHE A 354 22.63 -0.10 -14.03
C PHE A 354 22.44 -0.24 -12.51
N ALA A 355 21.62 -1.18 -12.03
CA ALA A 355 21.51 -1.43 -10.58
C ALA A 355 22.85 -1.87 -9.96
N TYR A 356 23.65 -2.67 -10.68
CA TYR A 356 25.00 -3.02 -10.22
C TYR A 356 25.89 -1.78 -10.19
N ALA A 357 25.96 -1.05 -11.31
CA ALA A 357 26.80 0.13 -11.43
C ALA A 357 26.46 1.19 -10.37
N GLN A 358 25.18 1.50 -10.18
CA GLN A 358 24.72 2.46 -9.16
C GLN A 358 24.99 2.00 -7.73
N THR A 359 24.80 0.70 -7.44
CA THR A 359 25.10 0.16 -6.11
C THR A 359 26.60 0.25 -5.83
N ALA A 360 27.43 -0.12 -6.79
CA ALA A 360 28.88 -0.05 -6.69
C ALA A 360 29.35 1.40 -6.53
N THR A 361 28.87 2.35 -7.35
CA THR A 361 29.28 3.76 -7.24
C THR A 361 28.84 4.36 -5.91
N ARG A 362 27.62 4.09 -5.43
CA ARG A 362 27.15 4.53 -4.10
C ARG A 362 27.97 3.93 -2.97
N TYR A 363 28.32 2.65 -3.05
CA TYR A 363 29.19 1.99 -2.07
C TYR A 363 30.58 2.65 -2.05
N ILE A 364 31.17 2.90 -3.22
CA ILE A 364 32.50 3.50 -3.37
C ILE A 364 32.51 4.98 -2.93
N ALA A 365 31.43 5.71 -3.18
CA ALA A 365 31.29 7.12 -2.83
C ALA A 365 31.05 7.37 -1.33
N ASP A 366 30.72 6.33 -0.55
CA ASP A 366 30.37 6.49 0.86
C ASP A 366 31.62 6.71 1.73
N SER A 367 31.94 7.99 1.95
CA SER A 367 33.08 8.40 2.78
C SER A 367 32.89 8.10 4.27
N THR A 368 31.70 7.70 4.72
CA THR A 368 31.46 7.31 6.12
C THR A 368 31.92 5.89 6.41
N VAL A 369 32.14 5.09 5.35
CA VAL A 369 32.49 3.68 5.44
C VAL A 369 33.98 3.45 5.21
N GLY A 370 34.56 4.08 4.19
CA GLY A 370 35.98 3.96 3.83
C GLY A 370 36.41 4.97 2.76
N SER A 371 37.67 4.87 2.28
CA SER A 371 38.11 5.70 1.16
C SER A 371 37.59 5.12 -0.18
N PRO A 372 37.37 5.94 -1.22
CA PRO A 372 36.93 5.43 -2.51
C PRO A 372 37.89 4.38 -3.09
N ALA A 373 39.20 4.55 -2.88
CA ALA A 373 40.20 3.58 -3.34
C ALA A 373 40.06 2.22 -2.63
N SER A 374 39.89 2.19 -1.30
CA SER A 374 39.73 0.92 -0.57
C SER A 374 38.41 0.23 -0.93
N GLN A 375 37.34 1.01 -1.09
CA GLN A 375 36.02 0.48 -1.43
C GLN A 375 35.95 -0.01 -2.89
N LEU A 376 36.67 0.64 -3.82
CA LEU A 376 36.84 0.10 -5.17
C LEU A 376 37.56 -1.24 -5.13
N SER A 377 38.67 -1.34 -4.39
CA SER A 377 39.40 -2.61 -4.21
C SER A 377 38.51 -3.72 -3.64
N ASP A 378 37.66 -3.40 -2.67
CA ASP A 378 36.65 -4.33 -2.15
C ASP A 378 35.73 -4.88 -3.24
N VAL A 379 35.19 -4.02 -4.10
CA VAL A 379 34.27 -4.44 -5.19
C VAL A 379 35.02 -5.28 -6.22
N LEU A 380 36.24 -4.89 -6.60
CA LEU A 380 37.06 -5.65 -7.54
C LEU A 380 37.40 -7.05 -7.01
N ASN A 381 37.70 -7.16 -5.71
CA ASN A 381 37.94 -8.45 -5.05
C ASN A 381 36.69 -9.34 -5.04
N VAL A 382 35.48 -8.79 -4.97
CA VAL A 382 34.23 -9.55 -5.12
C VAL A 382 34.14 -10.13 -6.53
N ILE A 383 34.43 -9.34 -7.55
CA ILE A 383 34.43 -9.79 -8.94
C ILE A 383 35.42 -10.94 -9.14
N ASP A 384 36.63 -10.82 -8.58
CA ASP A 384 37.68 -11.86 -8.71
C ASP A 384 37.33 -13.18 -8.02
N LYS A 385 36.60 -13.13 -6.90
CA LYS A 385 36.19 -14.32 -6.15
C LYS A 385 34.97 -15.02 -6.75
N HIS A 386 34.28 -14.38 -7.67
CA HIS A 386 33.08 -14.90 -8.33
C HIS A 386 33.26 -14.87 -9.85
N PRO A 387 34.22 -15.62 -10.41
CA PRO A 387 34.38 -15.70 -11.85
C PRO A 387 33.11 -16.29 -12.48
N LEU A 388 32.56 -15.62 -13.49
CA LEU A 388 31.39 -16.06 -14.25
C LEU A 388 31.69 -17.29 -15.16
N THR A 389 32.74 -18.06 -14.87
CA THR A 389 33.24 -19.12 -15.76
C THR A 389 32.39 -20.39 -15.73
N ASP A 390 31.67 -20.64 -14.63
CA ASP A 390 31.04 -21.95 -14.36
C ASP A 390 29.50 -21.92 -14.37
N VAL A 391 28.88 -20.73 -14.49
CA VAL A 391 27.42 -20.56 -14.57
C VAL A 391 27.10 -19.74 -15.83
N PRO A 392 26.32 -20.29 -16.78
CA PRO A 392 25.82 -19.51 -17.90
C PRO A 392 25.17 -18.22 -17.39
N PRO A 393 25.50 -17.04 -17.94
CA PRO A 393 24.87 -15.78 -17.55
C PRO A 393 23.33 -15.79 -17.68
N GLU A 394 22.80 -16.73 -18.46
CA GLU A 394 21.37 -16.99 -18.66
C GLU A 394 20.71 -17.64 -17.42
N ASP A 395 21.46 -18.43 -16.64
CA ASP A 395 20.94 -19.18 -15.49
C ASP A 395 20.90 -18.34 -14.21
N HIS A 396 21.79 -17.34 -14.08
CA HIS A 396 21.78 -16.41 -12.94
C HIS A 396 22.25 -15.00 -13.35
N PRO A 397 21.46 -14.24 -14.12
CA PRO A 397 21.85 -12.94 -14.68
C PRO A 397 22.20 -11.88 -13.63
N MET A 398 21.85 -12.10 -12.36
CA MET A 398 22.11 -11.19 -11.24
C MET A 398 23.22 -11.67 -10.29
N ALA A 399 23.99 -12.71 -10.63
CA ALA A 399 24.90 -13.37 -9.69
C ALA A 399 25.95 -12.41 -9.08
N LEU A 400 26.56 -11.56 -9.91
CA LEU A 400 27.53 -10.58 -9.43
C LEU A 400 26.88 -9.48 -8.59
N LEU A 401 25.63 -9.11 -8.89
CA LEU A 401 24.86 -8.16 -8.09
C LEU A 401 24.53 -8.75 -6.71
N ASP A 402 24.18 -10.03 -6.66
CA ASP A 402 23.92 -10.75 -5.42
C ASP A 402 25.19 -10.91 -4.59
N ALA A 403 26.33 -11.21 -5.23
CA ALA A 403 27.63 -11.23 -4.58
C ALA A 403 28.00 -9.85 -3.98
N LEU A 404 27.69 -8.76 -4.71
CA LEU A 404 27.88 -7.40 -4.19
C LEU A 404 26.96 -7.12 -2.99
N TYR A 405 25.68 -7.51 -3.03
CA TYR A 405 24.77 -7.39 -1.89
C TYR A 405 25.25 -8.19 -0.68
N ALA A 406 25.69 -9.45 -0.90
CA ALA A 406 26.26 -10.30 0.15
C ALA A 406 27.49 -9.64 0.78
N ARG A 407 28.39 -9.06 -0.04
CA ARG A 407 29.55 -8.32 0.46
C ARG A 407 29.14 -7.11 1.29
N ILE A 408 28.18 -6.31 0.84
CA ILE A 408 27.71 -5.13 1.59
C ILE A 408 27.12 -5.55 2.94
N LEU A 409 26.27 -6.57 2.95
CA LEU A 409 25.69 -7.13 4.18
C LEU A 409 26.77 -7.70 5.12
N SER A 410 27.84 -8.29 4.59
CA SER A 410 28.95 -8.82 5.39
C SER A 410 29.72 -7.75 6.19
N ASN A 411 29.61 -6.47 5.79
CA ASN A 411 30.24 -5.36 6.50
C ASN A 411 29.46 -4.89 7.73
N VAL A 412 28.22 -5.39 7.92
CA VAL A 412 27.41 -5.07 9.10
C VAL A 412 28.02 -5.79 10.32
N PRO A 413 28.42 -5.07 11.38
CA PRO A 413 29.02 -5.70 12.56
C PRO A 413 28.06 -6.69 13.23
N SER A 414 28.59 -7.82 13.73
CA SER A 414 27.77 -8.87 14.36
C SER A 414 26.88 -8.36 15.50
N ARG A 415 27.38 -7.39 16.29
CA ARG A 415 26.62 -6.75 17.38
C ARG A 415 25.39 -5.96 16.92
N THR A 416 25.37 -5.52 15.65
CA THR A 416 24.29 -4.70 15.08
C THR A 416 23.47 -5.49 14.05
N MET A 417 23.93 -6.67 13.65
CA MET A 417 23.24 -7.53 12.67
C MET A 417 21.81 -7.89 13.11
N MET A 418 21.56 -8.09 14.41
CA MET A 418 20.21 -8.36 14.92
C MET A 418 19.23 -7.23 14.57
N HIS A 419 19.60 -5.97 14.80
CA HIS A 419 18.77 -4.81 14.46
C HIS A 419 18.63 -4.65 12.94
N THR A 420 19.71 -4.87 12.21
CA THR A 420 19.71 -4.85 10.75
C THR A 420 18.73 -5.86 10.19
N ARG A 421 18.76 -7.09 10.71
CA ARG A 421 17.87 -8.17 10.32
C ARG A 421 16.41 -7.81 10.58
N LYS A 422 16.08 -7.27 11.75
CA LYS A 422 14.72 -6.81 12.07
C LYS A 422 14.21 -5.77 11.07
N LEU A 423 15.04 -4.79 10.70
CA LEU A 423 14.67 -3.77 9.72
C LEU A 423 14.47 -4.37 8.32
N LEU A 424 15.37 -5.24 7.88
CA LEU A 424 15.27 -5.89 6.56
C LEU A 424 14.07 -6.86 6.47
N LEU A 425 13.73 -7.56 7.55
CA LEU A 425 12.52 -8.40 7.61
C LEU A 425 11.27 -7.55 7.40
N VAL A 426 11.18 -6.41 8.09
CA VAL A 426 10.05 -5.46 7.92
C VAL A 426 9.99 -4.87 6.52
N LEU A 427 11.13 -4.52 5.92
CA LEU A 427 11.16 -4.01 4.54
C LEU A 427 10.78 -5.09 3.51
N GLY A 428 11.11 -6.35 3.79
CA GLY A 428 10.79 -7.51 2.94
C GLY A 428 9.37 -8.03 3.11
N SER A 429 8.61 -7.46 4.05
CA SER A 429 7.22 -7.83 4.32
C SER A 429 6.25 -6.72 3.92
N ASP A 430 4.96 -7.01 4.08
CA ASP A 430 3.88 -6.07 3.83
C ASP A 430 3.56 -5.15 5.03
N TRP A 431 4.46 -5.08 6.02
CA TRP A 431 4.20 -4.41 7.30
C TRP A 431 3.64 -2.99 7.17
N ALA A 432 4.19 -2.16 6.28
CA ALA A 432 3.72 -0.79 6.11
C ALA A 432 2.27 -0.75 5.59
N LEU A 433 1.92 -1.67 4.69
CA LEU A 433 0.54 -1.79 4.19
C LEU A 433 -0.39 -2.35 5.28
N GLU A 434 0.04 -3.38 6.01
CA GLU A 434 -0.70 -3.94 7.13
C GLU A 434 -0.97 -2.87 8.20
N CYS A 435 0.04 -2.09 8.56
CA CYS A 435 -0.10 -0.93 9.43
C CYS A 435 -1.17 0.05 8.92
N LYS A 436 -1.11 0.45 7.65
CA LYS A 436 -2.12 1.33 7.04
C LYS A 436 -3.53 0.72 7.08
N MET A 437 -3.65 -0.59 6.87
CA MET A 437 -4.93 -1.29 6.92
C MET A 437 -5.49 -1.38 8.34
N LEU A 438 -4.66 -1.71 9.33
CA LEU A 438 -5.04 -1.81 10.73
C LEU A 438 -5.43 -0.45 11.30
N MET A 439 -4.70 0.59 10.89
CA MET A 439 -4.87 1.96 11.34
C MET A 439 -5.62 2.84 10.33
N ARG A 440 -6.48 2.25 9.49
CA ARG A 440 -7.21 2.96 8.41
C ARG A 440 -7.97 4.21 8.86
N TYR A 441 -8.34 4.30 10.14
CA TYR A 441 -9.08 5.41 10.73
C TYR A 441 -8.19 6.41 11.48
N THR A 442 -6.87 6.24 11.48
CA THR A 442 -5.94 7.25 12.01
C THR A 442 -5.37 8.11 10.90
N ALA A 443 -5.16 9.39 11.18
CA ALA A 443 -4.54 10.32 10.24
C ALA A 443 -3.02 10.14 10.06
N ALA A 444 -2.39 9.22 10.80
CA ALA A 444 -0.95 9.03 10.78
C ALA A 444 -0.54 7.90 9.81
N ASP A 445 0.36 8.21 8.88
CA ASP A 445 1.03 7.23 8.03
C ASP A 445 2.19 6.54 8.79
N PRO A 446 2.50 5.27 8.46
CA PRO A 446 3.70 4.61 8.95
C PRO A 446 4.95 5.39 8.56
N ASN A 447 5.86 5.54 9.51
CA ASN A 447 7.12 6.26 9.34
C ASN A 447 8.23 5.56 10.12
N PHE A 448 9.48 5.98 9.90
CA PHE A 448 10.64 5.33 10.48
C PHE A 448 10.70 5.44 12.00
N LEU A 449 10.23 6.55 12.58
CA LEU A 449 10.17 6.73 14.04
C LEU A 449 9.18 5.76 14.69
N LEU A 450 7.99 5.58 14.10
CA LEU A 450 7.02 4.57 14.56
C LEU A 450 7.62 3.17 14.45
N LEU A 451 8.28 2.85 13.32
CA LEU A 451 8.93 1.56 13.13
C LEU A 451 10.00 1.29 14.20
N CYS A 452 10.87 2.25 14.48
CA CYS A 452 11.93 2.09 15.48
C CYS A 452 11.36 1.89 16.89
N ASN A 453 10.36 2.69 17.27
CA ASN A 453 9.67 2.51 18.56
C ASN A 453 8.96 1.14 18.64
N TRP A 454 8.29 0.72 17.56
CA TRP A 454 7.65 -0.58 17.45
C TRP A 454 8.63 -1.74 17.63
N LEU A 455 9.81 -1.66 16.99
CA LEU A 455 10.87 -2.66 17.11
C LEU A 455 11.68 -2.58 18.41
N GLY A 456 11.43 -1.55 19.23
CA GLY A 456 12.16 -1.29 20.47
C GLY A 456 13.62 -0.92 20.21
N MET A 457 13.87 -0.06 19.21
CA MET A 457 15.19 0.41 18.84
C MET A 457 15.37 1.89 19.17
N THR A 458 16.49 2.22 19.80
CA THR A 458 16.95 3.61 19.95
C THR A 458 17.36 4.18 18.60
N PRO A 459 17.39 5.52 18.44
CA PRO A 459 17.93 6.14 17.22
C PRO A 459 19.35 5.64 16.93
N GLU A 460 20.21 5.55 17.94
CA GLU A 460 21.61 5.13 17.81
C GLU A 460 21.70 3.71 17.24
N GLU A 461 20.91 2.77 17.76
CA GLU A 461 20.86 1.39 17.26
C GLU A 461 20.31 1.31 15.83
N ALA A 462 19.23 2.04 15.54
CA ALA A 462 18.61 2.05 14.23
C ALA A 462 19.55 2.59 13.15
N TYR A 463 20.19 3.73 13.41
CA TYR A 463 21.17 4.32 12.49
C TYR A 463 22.44 3.50 12.39
N ALA A 464 22.91 2.87 13.47
CA ALA A 464 24.04 1.94 13.41
C ALA A 464 23.73 0.72 12.53
N ALA A 465 22.50 0.19 12.60
CA ALA A 465 22.06 -0.99 11.85
C ALA A 465 22.09 -0.76 10.34
N ILE A 466 21.63 0.40 9.88
CA ILE A 466 21.56 0.72 8.45
C ILE A 466 22.79 1.48 7.94
N ASN A 467 23.75 1.82 8.81
CA ASN A 467 24.88 2.67 8.41
C ASN A 467 25.69 2.08 7.25
N ARG A 468 25.87 0.75 7.23
CA ARG A 468 26.59 0.05 6.17
C ARG A 468 25.73 -0.22 4.92
N LEU A 469 24.44 0.07 4.99
CA LEU A 469 23.45 -0.22 3.94
C LEU A 469 22.94 1.03 3.22
N ARG A 470 23.56 2.20 3.42
CA ARG A 470 23.18 3.47 2.76
C ARG A 470 23.26 3.43 1.23
N CYS A 471 24.09 2.55 0.68
CA CYS A 471 24.15 2.32 -0.77
C CYS A 471 22.97 1.49 -1.31
N LEU A 472 22.19 0.87 -0.42
CA LEU A 472 21.04 0.01 -0.72
C LEU A 472 19.71 0.60 -0.25
N LEU A 473 19.74 1.45 0.77
CA LEU A 473 18.56 2.01 1.42
C LEU A 473 18.57 3.54 1.38
N ARG A 474 17.42 4.13 1.08
CA ARG A 474 17.15 5.55 1.33
C ARG A 474 16.84 5.69 2.82
N VAL A 475 17.84 6.18 3.57
CA VAL A 475 17.77 6.32 5.02
C VAL A 475 17.21 7.71 5.38
N PRO A 476 16.08 7.79 6.11
CA PRO A 476 15.55 9.05 6.61
C PRO A 476 16.55 9.79 7.48
N LYS A 477 16.63 11.11 7.33
CA LYS A 477 17.36 11.95 8.28
C LYS A 477 16.66 11.92 9.65
N ARG A 478 17.41 12.17 10.73
CA ARG A 478 16.89 12.09 12.12
C ARG A 478 15.68 12.98 12.33
N ASP A 479 15.73 14.21 11.82
CA ASP A 479 14.67 15.22 11.86
C ASP A 479 13.50 14.93 10.93
N ALA A 480 13.66 14.02 9.96
CA ALA A 480 12.61 13.61 9.03
C ALA A 480 12.01 12.24 9.34
N ALA A 481 12.54 11.50 10.33
CA ALA A 481 12.13 10.12 10.65
C ALA A 481 10.65 9.97 11.02
N HIS A 482 9.98 11.04 11.44
CA HIS A 482 8.55 11.06 11.77
C HIS A 482 7.63 11.28 10.55
N ARG A 483 8.20 11.61 9.37
CA ARG A 483 7.48 11.81 8.10
C ARG A 483 7.88 10.79 7.04
N GLU A 484 9.13 10.35 7.07
CA GLU A 484 9.70 9.46 6.06
C GLU A 484 9.82 8.03 6.59
N MET A 485 9.63 7.07 5.68
CA MET A 485 9.86 5.65 5.94
C MET A 485 11.25 5.25 5.43
N LEU A 486 11.82 4.20 6.01
CA LEU A 486 13.01 3.55 5.44
C LEU A 486 12.60 2.84 4.14
N GLU A 487 13.35 3.05 3.07
CA GLU A 487 12.99 2.49 1.76
C GLU A 487 14.19 1.81 1.07
N PRO A 488 14.00 0.69 0.37
CA PRO A 488 15.00 0.18 -0.56
C PRO A 488 15.16 1.14 -1.75
N LEU A 489 16.40 1.33 -2.19
CA LEU A 489 16.71 2.12 -3.39
C LEU A 489 16.33 1.41 -4.69
N HIS A 490 16.25 0.07 -4.66
CA HIS A 490 15.90 -0.73 -5.82
C HIS A 490 15.29 -2.07 -5.43
N LYS A 491 14.21 -2.49 -6.12
CA LYS A 491 13.46 -3.74 -5.87
C LYS A 491 14.35 -4.99 -5.90
N SER A 492 15.39 -5.03 -6.73
CA SER A 492 16.31 -6.18 -6.81
C SER A 492 16.98 -6.57 -5.49
N PHE A 493 17.20 -5.61 -4.59
CA PHE A 493 17.77 -5.92 -3.29
C PHE A 493 16.77 -6.65 -2.41
N MET A 494 15.50 -6.24 -2.47
CA MET A 494 14.42 -6.94 -1.77
C MET A 494 14.17 -8.31 -2.41
N ASP A 495 14.22 -8.44 -3.73
CA ASP A 495 14.14 -9.74 -4.40
C ASP A 495 15.27 -10.69 -3.96
N TYR A 496 16.48 -10.15 -3.74
CA TYR A 496 17.62 -10.92 -3.25
C TYR A 496 17.38 -11.40 -1.81
N ILE A 497 16.98 -10.49 -0.91
CA ILE A 497 16.72 -10.80 0.49
C ILE A 497 15.58 -11.82 0.64
N SER A 498 14.51 -11.66 -0.13
CA SER A 498 13.32 -12.52 -0.07
C SER A 498 13.50 -13.90 -0.71
N ASP A 499 14.54 -14.10 -1.51
CA ASP A 499 14.86 -15.39 -2.10
C ASP A 499 15.90 -16.15 -1.28
N VAL A 500 15.43 -17.21 -0.59
CA VAL A 500 16.27 -18.08 0.24
C VAL A 500 17.41 -18.73 -0.55
N THR A 501 17.20 -19.01 -1.83
CA THR A 501 18.22 -19.67 -2.68
C THR A 501 19.35 -18.72 -3.03
N ARG A 502 19.06 -17.42 -3.10
CA ARG A 502 20.02 -16.36 -3.45
C ARG A 502 20.75 -15.80 -2.24
N SER A 503 20.03 -15.37 -1.21
CA SER A 503 20.65 -14.68 -0.06
C SER A 503 20.89 -15.57 1.16
N ARG A 504 20.13 -16.67 1.28
CA ARG A 504 20.01 -17.46 2.53
C ARG A 504 19.68 -16.59 3.75
N PHE A 505 19.10 -15.41 3.54
CA PHE A 505 18.83 -14.45 4.60
C PHE A 505 17.75 -14.99 5.54
N SER A 506 16.64 -15.49 4.99
CA SER A 506 15.57 -16.12 5.76
C SER A 506 14.96 -17.25 4.94
N PRO A 507 14.61 -18.40 5.56
CA PRO A 507 13.83 -19.44 4.91
C PRO A 507 12.41 -19.00 4.58
N ASP A 508 11.84 -18.08 5.38
CA ASP A 508 10.52 -17.52 5.18
C ASP A 508 10.44 -16.14 5.87
N ILE A 509 10.63 -15.08 5.09
CA ILE A 509 10.59 -13.71 5.58
C ILE A 509 9.23 -13.37 6.18
N GLN A 510 8.13 -13.85 5.58
CA GLN A 510 6.79 -13.50 6.06
C GLN A 510 6.55 -14.14 7.42
N HIS A 511 6.90 -15.41 7.58
CA HIS A 511 6.77 -16.10 8.86
C HIS A 511 7.63 -15.47 9.95
N GLU A 512 8.91 -15.20 9.68
CA GLU A 512 9.79 -14.55 10.66
C GLU A 512 9.33 -13.12 11.00
N THR A 513 8.80 -12.39 10.02
CA THR A 513 8.27 -11.06 10.25
C THR A 513 7.02 -11.11 11.14
N HIS A 514 6.08 -12.02 10.87
CA HIS A 514 4.91 -12.21 11.74
C HIS A 514 5.30 -12.56 13.19
N GLN A 515 6.30 -13.43 13.38
CA GLN A 515 6.81 -13.73 14.72
C GLN A 515 7.40 -12.48 15.40
N LEU A 516 8.18 -11.68 14.66
CA LEU A 516 8.73 -10.42 15.17
C LEU A 516 7.62 -9.42 15.53
N MET A 517 6.57 -9.31 14.71
CA MET A 517 5.44 -8.42 14.95
C MET A 517 4.65 -8.86 16.19
N ALA A 518 4.43 -10.16 16.37
CA ALA A 518 3.80 -10.72 17.57
C ALA A 518 4.60 -10.38 18.83
N GLN A 519 5.92 -10.55 18.80
CA GLN A 519 6.80 -10.19 19.92
C GLN A 519 6.71 -8.69 20.26
N CYS A 520 6.69 -7.83 19.25
CA CYS A 520 6.56 -6.38 19.44
C CYS A 520 5.19 -6.01 20.03
N ALA A 521 4.11 -6.61 19.51
CA ALA A 521 2.76 -6.41 20.00
C ALA A 521 2.64 -6.83 21.48
N PHE A 522 3.12 -8.01 21.85
CA PHE A 522 3.07 -8.47 23.24
C PHE A 522 3.90 -7.62 24.19
N ARG A 523 5.07 -7.13 23.78
CA ARG A 523 5.85 -6.18 24.58
C ARG A 523 5.01 -4.96 24.94
N ILE A 524 4.38 -4.33 23.95
CA ILE A 524 3.58 -3.11 24.13
C ILE A 524 2.34 -3.38 24.99
N LEU A 525 1.63 -4.48 24.71
CA LEU A 525 0.40 -4.82 25.45
C LEU A 525 0.68 -5.22 26.90
N ASN A 526 1.83 -5.85 27.19
CA ASN A 526 2.23 -6.16 28.56
C ASN A 526 2.60 -4.92 29.38
N GLU A 527 3.02 -3.82 28.73
CA GLU A 527 3.26 -2.54 29.40
C GLU A 527 1.96 -1.79 29.74
N ALA A 528 0.87 -2.07 29.01
CA ALA A 528 -0.45 -1.45 29.21
C ALA A 528 -1.62 -2.45 29.04
N PRO A 529 -1.70 -3.51 29.88
CA PRO A 529 -2.68 -4.60 29.69
C PRO A 529 -4.12 -4.16 29.90
N ASP A 530 -4.32 -3.13 30.74
CA ASP A 530 -5.63 -2.56 31.06
C ASP A 530 -6.03 -1.45 30.08
N GLY A 531 -5.26 -1.22 29.01
CA GLY A 531 -5.49 -0.16 28.02
C GLY A 531 -5.00 1.22 28.45
N ILE A 532 -5.32 2.22 27.62
CA ILE A 532 -4.83 3.60 27.75
C ILE A 532 -5.94 4.61 27.45
N ASP A 533 -5.86 5.80 28.03
CA ASP A 533 -6.81 6.91 27.88
C ASP A 533 -6.07 8.23 27.60
N PHE A 534 -6.36 8.81 26.44
CA PHE A 534 -5.86 10.10 25.96
C PHE A 534 -7.01 11.09 25.73
N GLY A 535 -8.15 10.87 26.37
CA GLY A 535 -9.32 11.75 26.25
C GLY A 535 -9.99 11.61 24.89
N ASP A 536 -10.29 12.76 24.28
CA ASP A 536 -11.16 12.86 23.10
C ASP A 536 -10.41 12.63 21.78
N ILE A 537 -9.85 11.43 21.64
CA ILE A 537 -9.24 10.94 20.40
C ILE A 537 -10.01 9.75 19.83
N ASP A 538 -9.80 9.42 18.54
CA ASP A 538 -10.51 8.31 17.89
C ASP A 538 -9.88 6.94 18.21
N TYR A 539 -10.58 6.17 19.03
CA TYR A 539 -10.27 4.79 19.41
C TYR A 539 -10.72 3.74 18.39
N ARG A 540 -11.21 4.16 17.22
CA ARG A 540 -11.62 3.26 16.14
C ARG A 540 -10.42 2.55 15.50
N LEU A 541 -10.55 1.24 15.38
CA LEU A 541 -9.74 0.35 14.57
C LEU A 541 -10.58 -0.21 13.42
N LYS A 542 -9.92 -0.84 12.45
CA LYS A 542 -10.58 -1.67 11.44
C LYS A 542 -11.66 -2.59 12.06
N TYR A 543 -11.39 -3.15 13.23
CA TYR A 543 -12.19 -4.21 13.85
C TYR A 543 -13.25 -3.74 14.86
N GLY A 544 -13.17 -2.50 15.35
CA GLY A 544 -14.05 -2.03 16.43
C GLY A 544 -13.59 -0.73 17.07
N TYR A 545 -14.25 -0.34 18.15
CA TYR A 545 -13.87 0.77 19.01
C TYR A 545 -13.23 0.22 20.28
N LEU A 546 -12.02 0.69 20.59
CA LEU A 546 -11.34 0.29 21.80
C LEU A 546 -11.93 1.00 23.02
N ARG A 547 -12.09 0.25 24.11
CA ARG A 547 -12.45 0.80 25.42
C ARG A 547 -11.26 1.57 25.99
N ARG A 548 -11.54 2.73 26.60
CA ARG A 548 -10.53 3.53 27.31
C ARG A 548 -10.01 2.78 28.54
N GLY A 549 -8.70 2.88 28.79
CA GLY A 549 -8.04 2.26 29.94
C GLY A 549 -7.55 3.27 30.97
N PRO A 550 -6.82 2.85 32.01
CA PRO A 550 -6.32 3.76 33.03
C PRO A 550 -5.07 4.52 32.57
N GLY A 551 -5.16 5.85 32.53
CA GLY A 551 -4.02 6.74 32.29
C GLY A 551 -3.53 6.80 30.84
N THR A 552 -2.63 7.73 30.56
CA THR A 552 -2.14 8.05 29.21
C THR A 552 -1.12 7.05 28.65
N GLY A 553 -1.10 5.82 29.16
CA GLY A 553 -0.16 4.81 28.69
C GLY A 553 1.30 5.12 28.95
N GLY A 554 1.66 6.00 29.88
CA GLY A 554 3.06 6.39 30.17
C GLY A 554 4.00 5.23 30.55
N LYS A 555 3.46 4.04 30.78
CA LYS A 555 4.20 2.78 30.96
C LYS A 555 4.72 2.19 29.64
N ILE A 556 4.11 2.55 28.50
CA ILE A 556 4.56 2.13 27.18
C ILE A 556 5.88 2.83 26.88
N SER A 557 6.93 2.04 26.76
CA SER A 557 8.30 2.51 26.61
C SER A 557 8.54 3.03 25.19
N LEU A 558 8.97 4.29 25.08
CA LEU A 558 9.46 4.87 23.83
C LEU A 558 10.98 4.78 23.81
N THR A 559 11.54 4.10 22.81
CA THR A 559 12.99 4.03 22.58
C THR A 559 13.49 5.22 21.78
N TRP A 560 12.59 5.93 21.10
CA TRP A 560 12.87 7.16 20.39
C TRP A 560 11.75 8.17 20.69
N LYS A 561 12.04 9.15 21.56
CA LYS A 561 11.12 10.23 21.91
C LYS A 561 10.88 11.16 20.75
N VAL A 562 9.67 11.72 20.68
CA VAL A 562 9.33 12.71 19.65
C VAL A 562 9.79 14.09 20.13
N ASP A 563 10.47 14.84 19.25
CA ASP A 563 10.88 16.21 19.55
C ASP A 563 9.65 17.12 19.69
N GLU A 564 9.77 18.16 20.54
CA GLU A 564 8.66 19.11 20.83
C GLU A 564 8.21 19.91 19.59
N ASP A 565 9.08 20.04 18.58
CA ASP A 565 8.83 20.80 17.33
C ASP A 565 8.06 20.00 16.26
N VAL A 566 7.50 18.85 16.61
CA VAL A 566 6.82 17.93 15.67
C VAL A 566 5.30 17.90 15.93
N ASP A 567 4.49 17.80 14.86
CA ASP A 567 3.02 17.68 14.94
C ASP A 567 2.52 16.41 15.67
N CYS A 568 3.43 15.50 16.02
CA CYS A 568 3.19 14.28 16.77
C CYS A 568 3.90 14.40 18.13
N ASN A 569 3.24 14.03 19.22
CA ASN A 569 3.87 13.98 20.54
C ASN A 569 4.03 12.53 21.03
N ASP A 570 4.81 12.35 22.10
CA ASP A 570 5.06 11.04 22.72
C ASP A 570 3.77 10.27 23.06
N ASN A 571 2.71 10.97 23.46
CA ASN A 571 1.43 10.37 23.79
C ASN A 571 0.72 9.81 22.56
N ALA A 572 0.70 10.56 21.45
CA ALA A 572 0.18 10.09 20.17
C ALA A 572 0.96 8.88 19.66
N MET A 573 2.29 8.85 19.84
CA MET A 573 3.12 7.71 19.45
C MET A 573 2.78 6.45 20.25
N ARG A 574 2.64 6.55 21.58
CA ARG A 574 2.20 5.43 22.43
C ARG A 574 0.82 4.92 22.04
N PHE A 575 -0.10 5.84 21.74
CA PHE A 575 -1.43 5.48 21.27
C PHE A 575 -1.39 4.68 19.97
N LEU A 576 -0.58 5.13 19.01
CA LEU A 576 -0.43 4.50 17.71
C LEU A 576 0.15 3.08 17.86
N MET A 577 1.19 2.94 18.67
CA MET A 577 1.78 1.64 19.00
C MET A 577 0.79 0.69 19.66
N TYR A 578 -0.02 1.17 20.62
CA TYR A 578 -1.04 0.34 21.25
C TYR A 578 -2.13 -0.09 20.27
N LYS A 579 -2.60 0.82 19.40
CA LYS A 579 -3.57 0.49 18.34
C LYS A 579 -3.03 -0.56 17.38
N LEU A 580 -1.77 -0.43 16.95
CA LEU A 580 -1.09 -1.45 16.15
C LEU A 580 -1.05 -2.79 16.88
N ALA A 581 -0.66 -2.81 18.15
CA ALA A 581 -0.54 -4.03 18.92
C ALA A 581 -1.88 -4.77 19.09
N ILE A 582 -2.98 -4.04 19.35
CA ILE A 582 -4.32 -4.65 19.35
C ILE A 582 -4.68 -5.16 17.94
N GLY A 583 -4.41 -4.36 16.91
CA GLY A 583 -4.65 -4.74 15.51
C GLY A 583 -3.96 -6.05 15.13
N GLU A 584 -2.70 -6.23 15.53
CA GLU A 584 -1.92 -7.44 15.30
C GLU A 584 -2.52 -8.66 16.01
N VAL A 585 -2.97 -8.52 17.27
CA VAL A 585 -3.63 -9.60 17.99
C VAL A 585 -4.91 -10.03 17.27
N VAL A 586 -5.74 -9.06 16.87
CA VAL A 586 -7.00 -9.35 16.18
C VAL A 586 -6.75 -10.03 14.83
N ALA A 587 -5.83 -9.48 14.02
CA ALA A 587 -5.49 -10.04 12.72
C ALA A 587 -4.85 -11.43 12.84
N GLY A 588 -4.03 -11.67 13.87
CA GLY A 588 -3.45 -12.97 14.17
C GLY A 588 -4.50 -14.01 14.54
N MET A 589 -5.48 -13.64 15.38
CA MET A 589 -6.61 -14.51 15.72
C MET A 589 -7.48 -14.83 14.51
N ASP A 590 -7.76 -13.85 13.65
CA ASP A 590 -8.50 -14.05 12.39
C ASP A 590 -7.81 -15.07 11.47
N ARG A 591 -6.47 -15.07 11.45
CA ARG A 591 -5.64 -16.02 10.69
C ARG A 591 -5.55 -17.40 11.34
N GLY A 592 -6.07 -17.57 12.56
CA GLY A 592 -5.96 -18.81 13.33
C GLY A 592 -4.55 -19.08 13.85
N ASP A 593 -3.69 -18.06 13.98
CA ASP A 593 -2.31 -18.21 14.46
C ASP A 593 -2.31 -18.58 15.96
N PRO A 594 -1.76 -19.76 16.35
CA PRO A 594 -1.73 -20.21 17.74
C PRO A 594 -1.05 -19.23 18.70
N THR A 595 -0.10 -18.43 18.21
CA THR A 595 0.62 -17.41 18.99
C THR A 595 -0.34 -16.41 19.64
N PHE A 596 -1.40 -16.05 18.91
CA PHE A 596 -2.40 -15.07 19.35
C PHE A 596 -3.60 -15.70 20.03
N GLN A 597 -3.59 -17.01 20.27
CA GLN A 597 -4.65 -17.68 20.99
C GLN A 597 -4.38 -17.72 22.50
N SER A 598 -3.30 -17.15 23.02
CA SER A 598 -3.03 -17.16 24.47
C SER A 598 -4.20 -16.62 25.33
N GLU A 599 -4.25 -17.03 26.60
CA GLU A 599 -5.22 -16.50 27.58
C GLU A 599 -5.22 -14.97 27.61
N PHE A 600 -4.03 -14.36 27.54
CA PHE A 600 -3.85 -12.92 27.48
C PHE A 600 -4.62 -12.28 26.30
N CYS A 601 -4.44 -12.81 25.09
CA CYS A 601 -5.13 -12.30 23.89
C CYS A 601 -6.65 -12.45 23.98
N ILE A 602 -7.13 -13.59 24.48
CA ILE A 602 -8.55 -13.85 24.66
C ILE A 602 -9.16 -12.82 25.61
N ARG A 603 -8.54 -12.61 26.77
CA ARG A 603 -9.01 -11.63 27.75
C ARG A 603 -8.97 -10.22 27.17
N LEU A 604 -7.94 -9.89 26.42
CA LEU A 604 -7.81 -8.61 25.72
C LEU A 604 -8.99 -8.40 24.75
N MET A 605 -9.30 -9.39 23.91
CA MET A 605 -10.40 -9.33 22.95
C MET A 605 -11.78 -9.22 23.61
N ALA A 606 -12.01 -9.96 24.69
CA ALA A 606 -13.27 -9.92 25.42
C ALA A 606 -13.48 -8.59 26.17
N THR A 607 -12.41 -7.95 26.64
CA THR A 607 -12.52 -6.82 27.60
C THR A 607 -12.19 -5.44 27.02
N ARG A 608 -11.42 -5.33 25.93
CA ARG A 608 -10.84 -4.06 25.45
C ARG A 608 -11.59 -3.37 24.32
N PHE A 609 -12.80 -3.81 24.02
CA PHE A 609 -13.64 -3.16 23.02
C PHE A 609 -14.89 -2.56 23.67
N GLU A 610 -15.29 -1.41 23.20
CA GLU A 610 -16.59 -0.80 23.49
C GLU A 610 -17.64 -1.28 22.49
N LYS A 611 -17.23 -1.49 21.24
CA LYS A 611 -18.09 -2.00 20.18
C LYS A 611 -17.28 -2.70 19.10
N TYR A 612 -17.82 -3.77 18.54
CA TYR A 612 -17.23 -4.48 17.42
C TYR A 612 -17.79 -3.99 16.07
N LEU A 613 -16.95 -3.95 15.02
CA LEU A 613 -17.32 -3.48 13.68
C LEU A 613 -17.23 -4.56 12.59
N ILE A 614 -16.38 -5.59 12.74
CA ILE A 614 -16.25 -6.67 11.74
C ILE A 614 -16.39 -8.04 12.43
N ILE A 615 -17.37 -8.83 11.98
CA ILE A 615 -17.82 -10.11 12.57
C ILE A 615 -16.76 -11.26 12.63
N PRO A 616 -15.80 -11.43 11.69
CA PRO A 616 -14.88 -12.58 11.67
C PRO A 616 -13.94 -12.70 12.89
N SER A 617 -13.59 -11.59 13.53
CA SER A 617 -12.75 -11.60 14.75
C SER A 617 -13.45 -12.19 15.98
N PHE A 618 -14.78 -12.28 15.92
CA PHE A 618 -15.63 -12.84 16.96
C PHE A 618 -15.84 -14.33 16.79
N ASP A 619 -15.83 -14.80 15.54
CA ASP A 619 -15.91 -16.22 15.22
C ASP A 619 -14.70 -16.99 15.79
N ALA A 620 -13.50 -16.41 15.74
CA ALA A 620 -12.29 -17.01 16.33
C ALA A 620 -12.37 -17.09 17.86
N LEU A 621 -12.85 -16.02 18.52
CA LEU A 621 -13.01 -15.99 19.98
C LEU A 621 -14.06 -17.00 20.44
N MET A 622 -15.18 -17.08 19.73
CA MET A 622 -16.25 -18.06 19.97
C MET A 622 -15.74 -19.49 19.76
N ASP A 623 -15.05 -19.76 18.64
CA ASP A 623 -14.50 -21.09 18.37
C ASP A 623 -13.57 -21.51 19.51
N LEU A 624 -12.65 -20.65 19.97
CA LEU A 624 -11.76 -20.94 21.11
C LEU A 624 -12.51 -21.20 22.43
N ALA A 625 -13.57 -20.44 22.71
CA ALA A 625 -14.35 -20.60 23.94
C ALA A 625 -15.09 -21.95 23.97
N PHE A 626 -15.54 -22.44 22.81
CA PHE A 626 -16.43 -23.60 22.72
C PHE A 626 -15.79 -24.88 22.15
N THR A 627 -14.53 -24.85 21.67
CA THR A 627 -13.80 -26.05 21.19
C THR A 627 -13.44 -27.07 22.28
N GLY A 628 -13.90 -26.90 23.52
CA GLY A 628 -13.78 -27.86 24.63
C GLY A 628 -12.41 -27.90 25.30
N SER A 629 -11.31 -27.80 24.54
CA SER A 629 -9.93 -27.88 25.04
C SER A 629 -9.55 -26.77 26.03
N ARG A 630 -10.18 -25.60 25.93
CA ARG A 630 -9.82 -24.40 26.72
C ARG A 630 -11.01 -23.77 27.45
N ARG A 631 -12.15 -24.45 27.41
CA ARG A 631 -13.39 -24.03 28.05
C ARG A 631 -13.20 -23.74 29.54
N HIS A 632 -12.39 -24.56 30.22
CA HIS A 632 -12.09 -24.37 31.64
C HIS A 632 -11.36 -23.05 31.93
N GLU A 633 -10.43 -22.63 31.07
CA GLU A 633 -9.71 -21.35 31.22
C GLU A 633 -10.70 -20.18 31.19
N PHE A 634 -11.61 -20.16 30.21
CA PHE A 634 -12.60 -19.09 30.09
C PHE A 634 -13.57 -19.04 31.29
N MET A 635 -13.92 -20.20 31.87
CA MET A 635 -14.76 -20.28 33.06
C MET A 635 -14.05 -19.72 34.30
N VAL A 636 -12.77 -20.05 34.50
CA VAL A 636 -11.96 -19.54 35.62
C VAL A 636 -11.88 -18.01 35.61
N HIS A 637 -11.81 -17.40 34.42
CA HIS A 637 -11.71 -15.93 34.27
C HIS A 637 -13.06 -15.21 34.27
N GLY A 638 -14.17 -15.94 34.36
CA GLY A 638 -15.51 -15.38 34.31
C GLY A 638 -15.92 -14.79 32.96
N ILE A 639 -15.19 -15.13 31.89
CA ILE A 639 -15.52 -14.76 30.51
C ILE A 639 -16.57 -15.74 29.95
N LEU A 640 -16.48 -17.02 30.31
CA LEU A 640 -17.51 -18.02 30.01
C LEU A 640 -18.26 -18.36 31.30
N GLN A 641 -19.51 -17.95 31.39
CA GLN A 641 -20.38 -18.24 32.54
C GLN A 641 -21.65 -18.96 32.10
N GLN A 642 -22.51 -19.32 33.05
CA GLN A 642 -23.79 -19.95 32.76
C GLN A 642 -24.94 -18.98 33.01
N MET A 643 -25.86 -18.90 32.05
CA MET A 643 -27.14 -18.19 32.24
C MET A 643 -28.29 -19.19 32.06
N PRO A 644 -29.48 -18.97 32.64
CA PRO A 644 -30.60 -19.87 32.44
C PRO A 644 -31.19 -19.71 31.03
N VAL A 645 -31.65 -20.80 30.40
CA VAL A 645 -32.24 -20.78 29.04
C VAL A 645 -33.41 -19.79 28.93
N LYS A 646 -34.20 -19.61 30.00
CA LYS A 646 -35.30 -18.63 30.03
C LYS A 646 -34.85 -17.18 29.79
N ALA A 647 -33.58 -16.86 30.03
CA ALA A 647 -33.02 -15.52 29.84
C ALA A 647 -32.66 -15.21 28.39
N ILE A 648 -32.67 -16.20 27.47
CA ILE A 648 -32.49 -15.90 26.04
C ILE A 648 -33.76 -15.25 25.48
N ASP A 649 -33.71 -13.97 25.19
CA ASP A 649 -34.72 -13.32 24.36
C ASP A 649 -34.34 -13.41 22.88
N VAL A 650 -35.24 -13.99 22.09
CA VAL A 650 -35.11 -14.11 20.63
C VAL A 650 -35.01 -12.74 19.96
N SER A 651 -35.60 -11.70 20.54
CA SER A 651 -35.56 -10.34 20.03
C SER A 651 -34.16 -9.69 20.12
N LEU A 652 -33.31 -10.22 21.01
CA LEU A 652 -31.94 -9.72 21.24
C LEU A 652 -30.90 -10.46 20.39
N LEU A 653 -31.31 -11.47 19.61
CA LEU A 653 -30.41 -12.24 18.77
C LEU A 653 -30.02 -11.45 17.52
N PHE A 654 -28.76 -11.52 17.13
CA PHE A 654 -28.27 -10.82 15.94
C PHE A 654 -27.13 -11.55 15.23
N GLY A 655 -26.84 -11.12 14.00
CA GLY A 655 -25.68 -11.61 13.26
C GLY A 655 -25.88 -13.00 12.64
N ARG A 656 -24.92 -13.89 12.85
CA ARG A 656 -24.91 -15.25 12.29
C ARG A 656 -25.01 -16.30 13.39
N ALA A 657 -25.74 -17.37 13.11
CA ALA A 657 -25.69 -18.58 13.91
C ALA A 657 -24.75 -19.58 13.24
N LYS A 658 -23.81 -20.13 14.01
CA LYS A 658 -23.10 -21.36 13.62
C LYS A 658 -23.88 -22.55 14.13
N LEU A 659 -24.00 -23.57 13.28
CA LEU A 659 -24.74 -24.78 13.58
C LEU A 659 -23.82 -25.98 13.35
N GLN A 660 -23.77 -26.88 14.32
CA GLN A 660 -23.16 -28.20 14.19
C GLN A 660 -24.22 -29.27 14.41
N PHE A 661 -24.20 -30.27 13.53
CA PHE A 661 -25.00 -31.47 13.62
C PHE A 661 -24.08 -32.67 13.81
N ARG A 662 -24.41 -33.51 14.79
CA ARG A 662 -23.71 -34.76 15.06
C ARG A 662 -24.68 -35.92 15.17
N ARG A 663 -24.45 -36.99 14.40
CA ARG A 663 -25.25 -38.22 14.48
C ARG A 663 -24.35 -39.46 14.42
N PRO A 664 -24.44 -40.38 15.40
CA PRO A 664 -23.69 -41.63 15.37
C PRO A 664 -24.17 -42.59 14.27
N ALA A 665 -23.24 -43.36 13.70
CA ALA A 665 -23.47 -44.35 12.65
C ALA A 665 -24.49 -45.45 13.03
N THR A 666 -24.65 -45.73 14.32
CA THR A 666 -25.48 -46.84 14.83
C THR A 666 -26.99 -46.56 14.84
N ALA A 667 -27.45 -45.39 14.40
CA ALA A 667 -28.86 -45.01 14.42
C ALA A 667 -29.64 -45.55 13.19
N VAL A 668 -30.38 -46.65 13.37
CA VAL A 668 -31.08 -47.47 12.34
C VAL A 668 -32.32 -46.79 11.70
N ILE A 669 -32.54 -45.48 11.88
CA ILE A 669 -33.73 -44.79 11.35
C ILE A 669 -33.45 -44.21 9.95
N ASN A 670 -34.31 -44.57 8.99
CA ASN A 670 -34.36 -44.07 7.62
C ASN A 670 -34.33 -42.52 7.61
N PRO A 671 -33.41 -41.85 6.88
CA PRO A 671 -33.23 -40.41 7.00
C PRO A 671 -34.41 -39.68 6.36
N ALA A 672 -35.25 -39.02 7.15
CA ALA A 672 -35.79 -37.76 6.66
C ALA A 672 -34.58 -36.83 6.54
N GLU A 673 -34.32 -36.23 5.38
CA GLU A 673 -33.35 -35.15 5.30
C GLU A 673 -33.71 -34.17 6.42
N PRO A 674 -32.84 -33.94 7.43
CA PRO A 674 -33.18 -33.09 8.56
C PRO A 674 -33.23 -31.61 8.16
N TRP A 675 -33.28 -31.35 6.86
CA TRP A 675 -33.02 -30.07 6.25
C TRP A 675 -34.06 -29.77 5.17
N ASN A 676 -34.35 -28.48 5.04
CA ASN A 676 -35.26 -28.02 4.01
C ASN A 676 -34.45 -27.71 2.74
N PRO A 677 -34.75 -28.36 1.60
CA PRO A 677 -34.05 -28.14 0.32
C PRO A 677 -34.05 -26.68 -0.15
N SER A 678 -34.95 -25.84 0.39
CA SER A 678 -35.01 -24.40 0.08
C SER A 678 -33.91 -23.56 0.74
N CYS A 679 -33.14 -24.10 1.69
CA CYS A 679 -32.08 -23.35 2.34
C CYS A 679 -30.77 -23.45 1.54
N THR A 680 -30.12 -22.31 1.28
CA THR A 680 -28.96 -22.17 0.39
C THR A 680 -27.60 -22.22 1.12
N HIS A 681 -27.58 -22.61 2.40
CA HIS A 681 -26.33 -22.63 3.18
C HIS A 681 -25.44 -23.79 2.76
N GLU A 682 -24.13 -23.53 2.64
CA GLU A 682 -23.14 -24.58 2.40
C GLU A 682 -22.83 -25.33 3.70
N TRP A 683 -22.83 -26.67 3.63
CA TRP A 683 -22.43 -27.55 4.72
C TRP A 683 -21.00 -28.03 4.51
N LYS A 684 -20.20 -28.01 5.57
CA LYS A 684 -18.83 -28.52 5.59
C LYS A 684 -18.76 -29.69 6.57
N GLY A 685 -18.37 -30.86 6.10
CA GLY A 685 -18.26 -32.07 6.93
C GLY A 685 -18.46 -33.36 6.13
N LYS A 686 -18.39 -34.50 6.82
CA LYS A 686 -18.69 -35.81 6.23
C LYS A 686 -20.18 -36.09 6.35
N TRP A 687 -20.80 -36.33 5.20
CA TRP A 687 -22.21 -36.74 5.10
C TRP A 687 -22.28 -38.00 4.26
N GLU A 688 -21.87 -39.12 4.85
CA GLU A 688 -21.83 -40.43 4.20
C GLU A 688 -22.73 -41.41 4.96
N GLU A 689 -23.42 -42.28 4.22
CA GLU A 689 -24.36 -43.25 4.77
C GLU A 689 -23.58 -44.38 5.46
N GLY A 690 -23.83 -44.59 6.75
CA GLY A 690 -23.14 -45.63 7.56
C GLY A 690 -21.93 -45.15 8.38
N ASP A 691 -21.56 -43.87 8.28
CA ASP A 691 -20.52 -43.23 9.09
C ASP A 691 -21.11 -42.25 10.11
N ASP A 692 -20.32 -41.89 11.13
CA ASP A 692 -20.66 -40.79 12.05
C ASP A 692 -20.76 -39.48 11.25
N GLN A 693 -21.94 -38.85 11.27
CA GLN A 693 -22.17 -37.58 10.59
C GLN A 693 -21.73 -36.45 11.53
N ASP A 694 -20.72 -35.66 11.16
CA ASP A 694 -20.36 -34.40 11.82
C ASP A 694 -20.26 -33.31 10.75
N CYS A 695 -21.24 -32.41 10.75
CA CYS A 695 -21.39 -31.37 9.74
C CYS A 695 -21.62 -30.02 10.38
N LYS A 696 -21.00 -28.98 9.80
CA LYS A 696 -21.13 -27.59 10.25
C LYS A 696 -21.65 -26.70 9.14
N THR A 697 -22.47 -25.73 9.49
CA THR A 697 -22.88 -24.64 8.60
C THR A 697 -22.97 -23.32 9.37
N THR A 698 -23.19 -22.24 8.63
CA THR A 698 -23.40 -20.90 9.20
C THR A 698 -24.50 -20.22 8.40
N PHE A 699 -25.46 -19.65 9.09
CA PHE A 699 -26.54 -18.88 8.47
C PHE A 699 -26.70 -17.53 9.16
N GLY A 700 -27.08 -16.51 8.40
CA GLY A 700 -27.46 -15.24 8.98
C GLY A 700 -28.90 -15.32 9.50
N LEU A 701 -29.13 -14.79 10.71
CA LEU A 701 -30.44 -14.88 11.37
C LEU A 701 -31.57 -14.22 10.56
N ASP A 702 -31.23 -13.20 9.76
CA ASP A 702 -32.16 -12.47 8.89
C ASP A 702 -32.28 -13.05 7.47
N TYR A 703 -31.41 -14.00 7.09
CA TYR A 703 -31.29 -14.47 5.71
C TYR A 703 -31.97 -15.82 5.47
N CYS A 704 -32.20 -16.61 6.52
CA CYS A 704 -32.96 -17.86 6.41
C CYS A 704 -34.03 -17.99 7.49
N CYS A 705 -35.26 -17.65 7.09
CA CYS A 705 -36.43 -17.75 7.96
C CYS A 705 -36.66 -19.18 8.47
N PHE A 706 -36.44 -20.20 7.63
CA PHE A 706 -36.70 -21.59 8.03
C PHE A 706 -35.81 -22.06 9.19
N CYS A 707 -34.50 -21.84 9.08
CA CYS A 707 -33.54 -22.21 10.12
C CYS A 707 -33.80 -21.44 11.42
N MET A 708 -34.13 -20.15 11.27
CA MET A 708 -34.45 -19.30 12.41
C MET A 708 -35.77 -19.73 13.08
N GLU A 709 -36.82 -20.05 12.33
CA GLU A 709 -38.08 -20.57 12.89
C GLU A 709 -37.91 -21.94 13.54
N ARG A 710 -37.08 -22.82 12.97
CA ARG A 710 -36.72 -24.10 13.62
C ARG A 710 -36.05 -23.84 14.96
N PHE A 711 -35.03 -22.98 14.99
CA PHE A 711 -34.34 -22.62 16.22
C PHE A 711 -35.29 -22.03 17.26
N LYS A 712 -36.15 -21.07 16.87
CA LYS A 712 -37.15 -20.47 17.77
C LYS A 712 -38.07 -21.52 18.41
N ARG A 713 -38.62 -22.44 17.59
CA ARG A 713 -39.47 -23.52 18.09
C ARG A 713 -38.73 -24.40 19.10
N GLN A 714 -37.48 -24.77 18.80
CA GLN A 714 -36.65 -25.60 19.66
C GLN A 714 -36.32 -24.89 20.98
N LEU A 715 -35.97 -23.61 20.92
CA LEU A 715 -35.67 -22.80 22.10
C LEU A 715 -36.91 -22.65 23.00
N GLU A 716 -38.08 -22.36 22.45
CA GLU A 716 -39.32 -22.19 23.22
C GLU A 716 -39.81 -23.50 23.84
N ASP A 717 -39.73 -24.63 23.11
CA ASP A 717 -40.02 -25.96 23.68
C ASP A 717 -39.09 -26.23 24.89
N TRP A 718 -37.80 -25.91 24.79
CA TRP A 718 -36.87 -26.12 25.89
C TRP A 718 -37.12 -25.19 27.08
N LYS A 719 -37.41 -23.90 26.84
CA LYS A 719 -37.80 -22.95 27.89
C LYS A 719 -39.01 -23.46 28.69
N SER A 720 -39.96 -24.09 28.01
CA SER A 720 -41.15 -24.65 28.66
C SER A 720 -40.83 -25.87 29.55
N ARG A 721 -39.89 -26.71 29.12
CA ARG A 721 -39.52 -27.95 29.83
C ARG A 721 -38.51 -27.75 30.96
N SER A 722 -37.56 -26.84 30.79
CA SER A 722 -36.42 -26.65 31.70
C SER A 722 -35.92 -25.20 31.68
N PRO A 723 -36.72 -24.24 32.19
CA PRO A 723 -36.44 -22.81 32.09
C PRO A 723 -35.13 -22.38 32.78
N ASP A 724 -34.76 -23.07 33.86
CA ASP A 724 -33.56 -22.78 34.65
C ASP A 724 -32.33 -23.60 34.22
N TYR A 725 -32.41 -24.31 33.10
CA TYR A 725 -31.28 -25.08 32.58
C TYR A 725 -30.11 -24.13 32.27
N PRO A 726 -28.88 -24.40 32.78
CA PRO A 726 -27.75 -23.52 32.56
C PRO A 726 -27.16 -23.70 31.16
N ILE A 727 -27.04 -22.60 30.42
CA ILE A 727 -26.37 -22.55 29.12
C ILE A 727 -25.03 -21.81 29.21
N PRO A 728 -23.96 -22.38 28.64
CA PRO A 728 -22.67 -21.72 28.51
C PRO A 728 -22.80 -20.44 27.67
N THR A 729 -22.32 -19.33 28.22
CA THR A 729 -22.43 -17.99 27.64
C THR A 729 -21.09 -17.30 27.72
N LEU A 730 -20.52 -16.99 26.57
CA LEU A 730 -19.34 -16.17 26.41
C LEU A 730 -19.75 -14.69 26.53
N PHE A 731 -19.28 -14.03 27.57
CA PHE A 731 -19.52 -12.62 27.82
C PHE A 731 -18.37 -11.76 27.28
N THR A 732 -18.72 -10.63 26.66
CA THR A 732 -17.77 -9.60 26.27
C THR A 732 -18.17 -8.26 26.87
N SER A 733 -17.21 -7.34 26.92
CA SER A 733 -17.37 -6.00 27.51
C SER A 733 -18.31 -5.09 26.71
N THR A 734 -18.54 -5.42 25.44
CA THR A 734 -19.42 -4.67 24.52
C THR A 734 -20.91 -4.95 24.74
N GLY A 735 -21.24 -6.04 25.44
CA GLY A 735 -22.61 -6.56 25.50
C GLY A 735 -22.89 -7.66 24.47
N ASP A 736 -22.07 -7.79 23.43
CA ASP A 736 -22.17 -8.86 22.43
C ASP A 736 -21.74 -10.19 23.09
N CYS A 737 -22.71 -11.04 23.42
CA CYS A 737 -22.49 -12.31 24.10
C CYS A 737 -22.79 -13.48 23.14
N CYS A 738 -22.08 -14.60 23.27
CA CYS A 738 -22.37 -15.81 22.50
C CYS A 738 -22.84 -16.93 23.41
N VAL A 739 -23.99 -17.53 23.11
CA VAL A 739 -24.51 -18.71 23.82
C VAL A 739 -24.25 -19.98 23.02
N GLU A 740 -23.89 -21.03 23.73
CA GLU A 740 -23.89 -22.39 23.21
C GLU A 740 -25.16 -23.10 23.67
N PHE A 741 -25.99 -23.47 22.71
CA PHE A 741 -27.22 -24.22 22.96
C PHE A 741 -27.10 -25.60 22.32
N ARG A 742 -27.10 -26.65 23.16
CA ARG A 742 -27.02 -28.05 22.71
C ARG A 742 -28.28 -28.81 23.08
N PHE A 743 -28.76 -29.64 22.18
CA PHE A 743 -29.85 -30.57 22.48
C PHE A 743 -29.78 -31.82 21.61
N ILE A 744 -30.47 -32.86 22.07
CA ILE A 744 -30.70 -34.09 21.33
C ILE A 744 -32.03 -33.96 20.60
N ASP A 745 -32.05 -34.27 19.31
CA ASP A 745 -33.22 -34.18 18.46
C ASP A 745 -34.35 -35.04 19.03
N PRO A 746 -35.51 -34.44 19.38
CA PRO A 746 -36.59 -35.18 20.02
C PRO A 746 -37.23 -36.22 19.09
N ASP A 747 -37.06 -36.08 17.77
CA ASP A 747 -37.70 -36.97 16.79
C ASP A 747 -36.97 -38.32 16.67
N ASP A 748 -35.64 -38.34 16.85
CA ASP A 748 -34.83 -39.56 16.78
C ASP A 748 -34.14 -39.95 18.09
N GLY A 749 -34.10 -39.05 19.08
CA GLY A 749 -33.52 -39.26 20.40
C GLY A 749 -32.00 -39.50 20.40
N MET A 750 -31.32 -39.28 19.27
CA MET A 750 -29.91 -39.68 19.07
C MET A 750 -29.06 -38.58 18.44
N SER A 751 -29.61 -37.78 17.53
CA SER A 751 -28.88 -36.73 16.84
C SER A 751 -28.66 -35.52 17.74
N GLU A 752 -27.43 -35.03 17.86
CA GLU A 752 -27.09 -33.83 18.63
C GLU A 752 -27.01 -32.61 17.71
N TRP A 753 -27.70 -31.55 18.10
CA TRP A 753 -27.59 -30.23 17.51
C TRP A 753 -26.89 -29.29 18.47
N THR A 754 -25.90 -28.55 17.97
CA THR A 754 -25.24 -27.47 18.70
C THR A 754 -25.38 -26.17 17.92
N TYR A 755 -25.97 -25.17 18.56
CA TYR A 755 -26.08 -23.81 18.07
C TYR A 755 -25.13 -22.90 18.83
N TRP A 756 -24.38 -22.07 18.11
CA TRP A 756 -23.69 -20.92 18.67
C TRP A 756 -24.31 -19.65 18.10
N ILE A 757 -24.89 -18.83 18.98
CA ILE A 757 -25.72 -17.69 18.59
C ILE A 757 -25.34 -16.47 19.41
N TRP A 758 -25.35 -15.30 18.77
CA TRP A 758 -25.05 -14.03 19.42
C TRP A 758 -26.32 -13.37 19.94
N LEU A 759 -26.23 -12.82 21.15
CA LEU A 759 -27.25 -11.98 21.76
C LEU A 759 -26.63 -10.73 22.38
N LEU A 760 -27.41 -9.66 22.45
CA LEU A 760 -26.99 -8.41 23.07
C LEU A 760 -27.52 -8.34 24.51
N LEU A 761 -26.63 -8.17 25.48
CA LEU A 761 -26.98 -8.00 26.90
C LEU A 761 -26.46 -6.68 27.46
N SER A 762 -27.30 -6.02 28.26
CA SER A 762 -26.92 -4.83 29.03
C SER A 762 -25.84 -5.13 30.09
N LEU A 763 -25.21 -4.10 30.63
CA LEU A 763 -24.21 -4.29 31.70
C LEU A 763 -24.83 -4.89 32.96
N GLU A 764 -26.07 -4.51 33.28
CA GLU A 764 -26.82 -4.99 34.43
C GLU A 764 -27.15 -6.48 34.30
N GLU A 765 -27.66 -6.91 33.14
CA GLU A 765 -27.96 -8.32 32.86
C GLU A 765 -26.69 -9.18 32.90
N ARG A 766 -25.59 -8.71 32.30
CA ARG A 766 -24.31 -9.43 32.34
C ARG A 766 -23.82 -9.64 33.79
N LYS A 767 -23.95 -8.62 34.64
CA LYS A 767 -23.60 -8.72 36.07
C LYS A 767 -24.51 -9.68 36.84
N GLU A 768 -25.80 -9.70 36.52
CA GLU A 768 -26.76 -10.64 37.11
C GLU A 768 -26.33 -12.09 36.86
N TYR A 769 -25.81 -12.38 35.67
CA TYR A 769 -25.33 -13.72 35.29
C TYR A 769 -23.85 -13.99 35.62
N GLY A 770 -23.25 -13.17 36.49
CA GLY A 770 -21.91 -13.42 37.03
C GLY A 770 -20.75 -13.08 36.09
N SER A 771 -20.99 -12.32 35.02
CA SER A 771 -19.91 -11.79 34.18
C SER A 771 -19.03 -10.82 34.97
N THR A 772 -17.72 -11.01 34.87
CA THR A 772 -16.69 -10.11 35.43
C THR A 772 -16.19 -9.08 34.41
N VAL A 773 -16.67 -9.15 33.16
CA VAL A 773 -16.19 -8.42 31.97
C VAL A 773 -17.01 -7.17 31.65
#